data_AF-A0AAU7BRC6-F1
#
_entry.id   AF-A0AAU7BRC6-F1
#
_cell.length_a   1.000
_cell.length_b   1.000
_cell.length_c   1.000
_cell.angle_alpha   90.00
_cell.angle_beta   90.00
_cell.angle_gamma   90.00
#
_symmetry.space_group_name_H-M   'P 1'
#
loop_
_entity.id
_entity.type
_entity.pdbx_description
1 polymer ?
#
loop_
_entity_poly.entity_id
_entity_poly.type
_entity_poly.pdbx_seq_one_letter_code
_entity_poly.pdbx_strand_id
1 'polypeptide(L)'
;MKINLLIILIFFCAMQLSYSQEDGVASLAIPVRNSLRFNRFVVNPTFSFVREQNKYLSFTNKREWVQFNDAPLTYLASYSGRFRENIGVGVGLFQKNHGVLTSFGGILNFAYNARLQQESNLTFGLNLGVYKSGINEANVVTNVPDPSLDNIPSNFLLSISPGINYGTQFFDLGISVNNLVQYNLKASELIEEDPQQNIQAHIMYTGYMDARGFFDETKFSTLIRSEFRKDNTIISGIAMLTVPKGIWGQVGYNTVYGFSGGIGLNITEQIAIEYNFEKTIGDLETFGSSHDITLAYRFKKKESFYYSDDDEESAFVIPKKRRKVLAKSTTTNADREKRAQAKIKADEDARLAAEAKAKAKADEDARVAAEKLKEIELIANEEARKKAEAAAKTKADEEARIAAEKLKEIELIAKANEKARLAAESKAKSEEEARIAEEKLKEIELKAKAEKERLAAEKAAKAKADEEARIAAEKLKEIELIAKAEEAKLAAETKAKADEEIRIAEEKLKEIELKAKAERERLAAEKAVQFDITHKDELAKTMFNITELAKVAKQKQEDLLTRLNEAVENKNEDLKDLKEENDLSEQGIYKEPKPFKSVTAQNRALEALKVEVDNAISERSKNIEELEKQYNNRLKNVSDKNDATNEYYRNAIKELKDEQELSIRSKASLVSRLEKIDLDLEFERNRRIKRALYDNEEDRYEKDRVTLNQIKQSTEIGANRLLNERDFDFGEERILDNIQIVKDVKHVDEGYYVVLAVHNDVDKRDEFLTKVISAGQPKIDFFYDINSSKYFIYYEKFQSIDEARKAIQLDNGKPYNSKMSIVKIEK
;
A
#
# COMPACT_ATOMS: atom_id res chain seq x y z
N MET A 1 26.27 19.11 -30.62
CA MET A 1 24.85 18.71 -30.41
C MET A 1 24.46 17.43 -31.14
N LYS A 2 24.81 17.22 -32.43
CA LYS A 2 24.42 16.00 -33.17
C LYS A 2 25.02 14.68 -32.63
N ILE A 3 26.25 14.71 -32.12
CA ILE A 3 26.91 13.52 -31.53
C ILE A 3 26.25 13.10 -30.20
N ASN A 4 25.88 14.06 -29.36
CA ASN A 4 25.20 13.76 -28.08
C ASN A 4 23.77 13.23 -28.29
N LEU A 5 23.10 13.64 -29.36
CA LEU A 5 21.77 13.13 -29.72
C LEU A 5 21.84 11.71 -30.31
N LEU A 6 22.90 11.40 -31.07
CA LEU A 6 23.15 10.06 -31.61
C LEU A 6 23.48 9.05 -30.50
N ILE A 7 24.20 9.48 -29.46
CA ILE A 7 24.52 8.65 -28.28
C ILE A 7 23.24 8.32 -27.49
N ILE A 8 22.31 9.29 -27.36
CA ILE A 8 21.00 9.07 -26.71
C ILE A 8 20.10 8.14 -27.54
N LEU A 9 20.15 8.25 -28.88
CA LEU A 9 19.37 7.39 -29.79
C LEU A 9 19.91 5.95 -29.84
N ILE A 10 21.24 5.78 -29.79
CA ILE A 10 21.89 4.46 -29.74
C ILE A 10 21.65 3.78 -28.37
N PHE A 11 21.54 4.55 -27.29
CA PHE A 11 21.18 4.02 -25.97
C PHE A 11 19.71 3.55 -25.91
N PHE A 12 18.80 4.18 -26.67
CA PHE A 12 17.38 3.79 -26.73
C PHE A 12 17.13 2.58 -27.66
N CYS A 13 17.93 2.37 -28.70
CA CYS A 13 17.79 1.25 -29.62
C CYS A 13 18.42 -0.08 -29.14
N ALA A 14 19.20 -0.07 -28.05
CA ALA A 14 19.83 -1.28 -27.51
C ALA A 14 18.95 -2.02 -26.47
N MET A 15 17.77 -1.48 -26.11
CA MET A 15 16.85 -2.07 -25.13
C MET A 15 15.82 -3.01 -25.77
N GLN A 16 16.25 -3.91 -26.66
CA GLN A 16 15.41 -5.05 -27.06
C GLN A 16 16.29 -6.28 -27.29
N LEU A 17 16.09 -7.27 -26.40
CA LEU A 17 16.38 -8.70 -26.47
C LEU A 17 17.06 -9.19 -25.18
N SER A 18 16.27 -9.72 -24.24
CA SER A 18 16.44 -11.07 -23.68
C SER A 18 15.38 -11.36 -22.62
N TYR A 19 14.85 -12.58 -22.65
CA TYR A 19 13.92 -13.15 -21.67
C TYR A 19 14.70 -13.95 -20.61
N SER A 20 14.19 -13.91 -19.36
CA SER A 20 14.23 -14.95 -18.31
C SER A 20 15.47 -15.10 -17.41
N GLN A 21 15.33 -14.77 -16.12
CA GLN A 21 15.39 -15.65 -14.91
C GLN A 21 15.41 -14.80 -13.63
N GLU A 22 14.52 -15.05 -12.65
CA GLU A 22 14.86 -15.71 -11.37
C GLU A 22 16.15 -15.18 -10.74
N ASP A 23 16.13 -13.98 -10.17
CA ASP A 23 17.23 -13.53 -9.32
C ASP A 23 16.66 -12.84 -8.09
N GLY A 24 16.98 -13.36 -6.90
CA GLY A 24 16.47 -12.94 -5.59
C GLY A 24 16.97 -11.56 -5.16
N VAL A 25 16.66 -10.53 -5.95
CA VAL A 25 17.12 -9.17 -5.77
C VAL A 25 16.16 -8.41 -4.87
N ALA A 26 16.61 -8.06 -3.66
CA ALA A 26 15.88 -7.15 -2.80
C ALA A 26 16.07 -5.70 -3.29
N SER A 27 15.00 -5.07 -3.76
CA SER A 27 15.01 -3.67 -4.17
C SER A 27 15.21 -2.71 -3.01
N LEU A 28 15.63 -1.49 -3.35
CA LEU A 28 15.95 -0.46 -2.35
C LEU A 28 14.67 -0.01 -1.66
N ALA A 29 14.50 -0.45 -0.41
CA ALA A 29 13.41 -0.03 0.46
C ALA A 29 13.93 0.09 1.89
N ILE A 30 14.24 1.32 2.31
CA ILE A 30 14.68 1.62 3.68
C ILE A 30 13.43 2.01 4.51
N PRO A 31 13.16 1.34 5.64
CA PRO A 31 11.94 1.50 6.42
C PRO A 31 11.86 2.80 7.26
N VAL A 32 12.35 3.93 6.74
CA VAL A 32 12.20 5.26 7.35
C VAL A 32 10.83 5.82 6.97
N ARG A 33 9.85 5.64 7.84
CA ARG A 33 8.45 6.07 7.58
C ARG A 33 7.74 6.70 8.78
N ASN A 34 8.32 6.59 9.98
CA ASN A 34 7.66 6.97 11.23
C ASN A 34 8.21 8.26 11.85
N SER A 35 9.11 8.96 11.14
CA SER A 35 9.72 10.20 11.60
C SER A 35 9.50 11.33 10.60
N LEU A 36 8.97 12.46 11.07
CA LEU A 36 8.97 13.72 10.33
C LEU A 36 10.17 14.60 10.69
N ARG A 37 11.11 14.11 11.52
CA ARG A 37 12.22 14.89 12.03
C ARG A 37 13.56 14.53 11.41
N PHE A 38 13.86 13.24 11.28
CA PHE A 38 15.16 12.76 10.78
C PHE A 38 15.01 11.95 9.51
N ASN A 39 16.09 11.86 8.73
CA ASN A 39 16.18 11.03 7.52
C ASN A 39 15.09 11.28 6.46
N ARG A 40 14.48 12.46 6.46
CA ARG A 40 13.32 12.79 5.62
C ARG A 40 13.61 12.69 4.12
N PHE A 41 14.87 12.87 3.71
CA PHE A 41 15.30 12.70 2.32
C PHE A 41 15.10 11.27 1.78
N VAL A 42 15.03 10.27 2.66
CA VAL A 42 14.70 8.88 2.31
C VAL A 42 13.20 8.73 2.01
N VAL A 43 12.35 9.50 2.71
CA VAL A 43 10.90 9.52 2.52
C VAL A 43 10.53 10.22 1.21
N ASN A 44 11.17 11.35 0.92
CA ASN A 44 10.99 12.07 -0.33
C ASN A 44 12.31 12.78 -0.74
N PRO A 45 12.73 12.69 -2.02
CA PRO A 45 13.97 13.30 -2.48
C PRO A 45 14.07 14.82 -2.27
N THR A 46 12.95 15.55 -2.12
CA THR A 46 12.95 17.00 -1.91
C THR A 46 13.14 17.42 -0.45
N PHE A 47 12.99 16.48 0.49
CA PHE A 47 12.91 16.78 1.92
C PHE A 47 14.25 17.02 2.63
N SER A 48 15.38 16.99 1.91
CA SER A 48 16.62 17.59 2.42
C SER A 48 16.60 19.12 2.41
N PHE A 49 15.62 19.71 1.72
CA PHE A 49 15.39 21.15 1.66
C PHE A 49 14.00 21.55 2.17
N VAL A 50 12.94 20.85 1.76
CA VAL A 50 11.55 21.22 2.08
C VAL A 50 11.31 21.18 3.59
N ARG A 51 11.02 22.35 4.18
CA ARG A 51 10.86 22.55 5.63
C ARG A 51 12.05 21.97 6.43
N GLU A 52 13.25 22.00 5.85
CA GLU A 52 14.48 21.52 6.48
C GLU A 52 15.50 22.65 6.51
N GLN A 53 15.98 22.96 7.71
CA GLN A 53 16.87 24.11 7.94
C GLN A 53 18.17 23.69 8.60
N ASN A 54 18.11 22.65 9.42
CA ASN A 54 19.23 22.21 10.21
C ASN A 54 19.99 21.11 9.49
N LYS A 55 21.27 20.98 9.83
CA LYS A 55 22.10 19.86 9.38
C LYS A 55 22.16 18.86 10.50
N TYR A 56 21.79 17.62 10.22
CA TYR A 56 21.79 16.52 11.17
C TYR A 56 22.75 15.44 10.69
N LEU A 57 23.66 15.03 11.58
CA LEU A 57 24.28 13.72 11.51
C LEU A 57 23.44 12.78 12.38
N SER A 58 22.79 11.79 11.79
CA SER A 58 21.90 10.88 12.51
C SER A 58 22.33 9.44 12.35
N PHE A 59 22.10 8.65 13.40
CA PHE A 59 22.25 7.21 13.41
C PHE A 59 20.92 6.61 13.87
N THR A 60 20.32 5.81 13.01
CA THR A 60 19.02 5.20 13.19
C THR A 60 19.17 3.70 13.21
N ASN A 61 18.59 3.05 14.20
CA ASN A 61 18.42 1.61 14.27
C ASN A 61 16.92 1.29 14.32
N LYS A 62 16.45 0.54 13.34
CA LYS A 62 15.07 0.06 13.28
C LYS A 62 15.06 -1.46 13.26
N ARG A 63 14.38 -2.06 14.24
CA ARG A 63 14.08 -3.48 14.29
C ARG A 63 12.59 -3.65 14.05
N GLU A 64 12.25 -4.30 12.94
CA GLU A 64 10.87 -4.61 12.59
C GLU A 64 10.49 -5.95 13.23
N TRP A 65 9.23 -6.10 13.63
CA TRP A 65 8.64 -7.40 13.96
C TRP A 65 9.36 -8.22 15.05
N VAL A 66 9.44 -7.68 16.26
CA VAL A 66 10.26 -8.28 17.34
C VAL A 66 9.75 -9.62 17.91
N GLN A 67 8.65 -10.19 17.39
CA GLN A 67 8.12 -11.47 17.90
C GLN A 67 8.83 -12.72 17.36
N PHE A 68 9.75 -12.59 16.39
CA PHE A 68 10.54 -13.72 15.90
C PHE A 68 12.04 -13.44 15.83
N ASN A 69 12.83 -14.52 15.81
CA ASN A 69 14.30 -14.44 15.68
C ASN A 69 14.69 -14.05 14.26
N ASP A 70 15.80 -13.32 14.11
CA ASP A 70 16.29 -12.83 12.81
C ASP A 70 15.31 -11.90 12.06
N ALA A 71 14.42 -11.26 12.81
CA ALA A 71 13.52 -10.24 12.29
C ALA A 71 14.27 -9.07 11.63
N PRO A 72 13.64 -8.37 10.66
CA PRO A 72 14.33 -7.41 9.82
C PRO A 72 14.98 -6.29 10.65
N LEU A 73 16.25 -6.05 10.40
CA LEU A 73 17.06 -5.10 11.14
C LEU A 73 17.72 -4.13 10.18
N THR A 74 17.47 -2.84 10.37
CA THR A 74 18.03 -1.77 9.56
C THR A 74 18.89 -0.84 10.41
N TYR A 75 20.09 -0.57 9.94
CA TYR A 75 20.97 0.49 10.41
C TYR A 75 21.08 1.55 9.33
N LEU A 76 20.95 2.82 9.70
CA LEU A 76 21.10 3.96 8.80
C LEU A 76 21.93 5.04 9.49
N ALA A 77 23.10 5.35 8.93
CA ALA A 77 23.87 6.53 9.30
C ALA A 77 23.70 7.57 8.20
N SER A 78 23.27 8.78 8.52
CA SER A 78 23.06 9.82 7.52
C SER A 78 23.56 11.18 7.95
N TYR A 79 23.94 11.99 6.98
CA TYR A 79 24.23 13.40 7.14
C TYR A 79 23.42 14.17 6.10
N SER A 80 22.44 14.96 6.53
CA SER A 80 21.54 15.67 5.62
C SER A 80 21.09 17.01 6.18
N GLY A 81 20.66 17.89 5.27
CA GLY A 81 20.07 19.18 5.59
C GLY A 81 20.29 20.22 4.50
N ARG A 82 19.99 21.47 4.82
CA ARG A 82 20.18 22.62 3.93
C ARG A 82 21.63 23.12 3.98
N PHE A 83 22.33 23.09 2.86
CA PHE A 83 23.74 23.52 2.76
C PHE A 83 23.92 24.92 2.19
N ARG A 84 22.98 25.36 1.34
CA ARG A 84 22.93 26.72 0.79
C ARG A 84 21.49 27.20 0.76
N GLU A 85 21.28 28.47 0.41
CA GLU A 85 19.96 29.08 0.29
C GLU A 85 18.99 28.33 -0.63
N ASN A 86 19.47 27.65 -1.67
CA ASN A 86 18.63 26.94 -2.63
C ASN A 86 19.02 25.46 -2.80
N ILE A 87 19.89 24.93 -1.93
CA ILE A 87 20.42 23.58 -2.06
C ILE A 87 20.33 22.82 -0.74
N GLY A 88 19.64 21.68 -0.80
CA GLY A 88 19.66 20.60 0.20
C GLY A 88 20.52 19.45 -0.30
N VAL A 89 21.26 18.83 0.62
CA VAL A 89 22.07 17.63 0.32
C VAL A 89 21.84 16.61 1.42
N GLY A 90 21.82 15.33 1.05
CA GLY A 90 21.82 14.22 1.99
C GLY A 90 22.78 13.14 1.54
N VAL A 91 23.47 12.52 2.50
CA VAL A 91 24.25 11.30 2.30
C VAL A 91 23.81 10.31 3.36
N GLY A 92 23.43 9.11 2.96
CA GLY A 92 23.08 8.01 3.85
C GLY A 92 23.92 6.78 3.54
N LEU A 93 24.34 6.06 4.57
CA LEU A 93 24.89 4.72 4.51
C LEU A 93 23.96 3.80 5.28
N PHE A 94 23.56 2.70 4.68
CA PHE A 94 22.62 1.78 5.29
C PHE A 94 23.09 0.34 5.20
N GLN A 95 22.69 -0.43 6.20
CA GLN A 95 22.74 -1.88 6.20
C GLN A 95 21.37 -2.40 6.60
N LYS A 96 20.80 -3.27 5.77
CA LYS A 96 19.52 -3.92 6.01
C LYS A 96 19.73 -5.42 6.01
N ASN A 97 19.38 -6.07 7.11
CA ASN A 97 19.43 -7.52 7.25
C ASN A 97 17.98 -8.04 7.28
N HIS A 98 17.68 -9.04 6.47
CA HIS A 98 16.39 -9.71 6.41
C HIS A 98 16.63 -11.22 6.38
N GLY A 99 16.60 -11.87 7.56
CA GLY A 99 17.10 -13.23 7.70
C GLY A 99 18.56 -13.35 7.22
N VAL A 100 18.78 -14.24 6.24
CA VAL A 100 20.10 -14.45 5.63
C VAL A 100 20.43 -13.46 4.52
N LEU A 101 19.47 -12.65 4.05
CA LEU A 101 19.71 -11.62 3.04
C LEU A 101 20.25 -10.35 3.70
N THR A 102 21.33 -9.81 3.16
CA THR A 102 21.94 -8.56 3.62
C THR A 102 22.12 -7.60 2.44
N SER A 103 21.60 -6.38 2.60
CA SER A 103 21.77 -5.29 1.66
C SER A 103 22.60 -4.18 2.31
N PHE A 104 23.71 -3.80 1.71
CA PHE A 104 24.59 -2.75 2.19
C PHE A 104 24.86 -1.73 1.09
N GLY A 105 24.72 -0.45 1.38
CA GLY A 105 25.01 0.58 0.41
C GLY A 105 24.81 1.99 0.93
N GLY A 106 24.69 2.92 -0.02
CA GLY A 106 24.51 4.33 0.27
C GLY A 106 23.47 4.99 -0.62
N ILE A 107 22.97 6.12 -0.13
CA ILE A 107 22.06 7.01 -0.85
C ILE A 107 22.69 8.40 -0.88
N LEU A 108 22.80 8.97 -2.07
CA LEU A 108 23.11 10.36 -2.28
C LEU A 108 21.82 11.10 -2.64
N ASN A 109 21.55 12.19 -1.94
CA ASN A 109 20.39 13.04 -2.17
C ASN A 109 20.85 14.44 -2.54
N PHE A 110 20.21 15.01 -3.56
CA PHE A 110 20.36 16.40 -3.95
C PHE A 110 18.98 17.03 -4.16
N ALA A 111 18.73 18.15 -3.49
CA ALA A 111 17.52 18.93 -3.66
C ALA A 111 17.83 20.37 -4.04
N TYR A 112 17.20 20.87 -5.09
CA TYR A 112 17.34 22.24 -5.58
C TYR A 112 16.00 22.97 -5.50
N ASN A 113 16.01 24.15 -4.88
CA ASN A 113 14.83 25.00 -4.74
C ASN A 113 14.87 26.16 -5.73
N ALA A 114 13.87 26.22 -6.60
CA ALA A 114 13.59 27.36 -7.46
C ALA A 114 12.50 28.24 -6.81
N ARG A 115 12.88 29.46 -6.41
CA ARG A 115 11.91 30.45 -5.92
C ARG A 115 11.05 30.93 -7.08
N LEU A 116 9.73 30.85 -6.92
CA LEU A 116 8.79 31.43 -7.87
C LEU A 116 8.33 32.82 -7.40
N GLN A 117 7.93 32.93 -6.13
CA GLN A 117 7.48 34.17 -5.48
C GLN A 117 8.00 34.25 -4.03
N GLN A 118 7.52 35.21 -3.23
CA GLN A 118 7.95 35.35 -1.84
C GLN A 118 7.52 34.18 -0.96
N GLU A 119 6.32 33.65 -1.19
CA GLU A 119 5.74 32.56 -0.41
C GLU A 119 5.58 31.26 -1.22
N SER A 120 6.01 31.24 -2.49
CA SER A 120 5.89 30.08 -3.37
C SER A 120 7.24 29.64 -3.93
N ASN A 121 7.50 28.35 -3.85
CA ASN A 121 8.73 27.74 -4.36
C ASN A 121 8.46 26.37 -5.01
N LEU A 122 9.35 25.98 -5.91
CA LEU A 122 9.33 24.68 -6.57
C LEU A 122 10.67 23.98 -6.30
N THR A 123 10.63 22.85 -5.62
CA THR A 123 11.81 22.08 -5.24
C THR A 123 11.90 20.82 -6.07
N PHE A 124 13.04 20.60 -6.71
CA PHE A 124 13.38 19.36 -7.40
C PHE A 124 14.32 18.55 -6.53
N GLY A 125 14.11 17.24 -6.47
CA GLY A 125 14.89 16.32 -5.65
C GLY A 125 15.31 15.11 -6.46
N LEU A 126 16.48 14.57 -6.15
CA LEU A 126 17.00 13.34 -6.75
C LEU A 126 17.68 12.50 -5.68
N ASN A 127 17.26 11.25 -5.56
CA ASN A 127 17.94 10.21 -4.78
C ASN A 127 18.66 9.25 -5.73
N LEU A 128 19.93 9.01 -5.45
CA LEU A 128 20.78 8.05 -6.13
C LEU A 128 21.24 7.00 -5.10
N GLY A 129 20.71 5.79 -5.19
CA GLY A 129 21.07 4.67 -4.33
C GLY A 129 22.07 3.74 -5.01
N VAL A 130 23.15 3.38 -4.34
CA VAL A 130 24.13 2.38 -4.81
C VAL A 130 24.34 1.36 -3.71
N TYR A 131 24.03 0.09 -3.96
CA TYR A 131 24.06 -0.93 -2.92
C TYR A 131 24.31 -2.32 -3.46
N LYS A 132 24.92 -3.16 -2.62
CA LYS A 132 25.09 -4.59 -2.84
C LYS A 132 24.00 -5.32 -2.07
N SER A 133 23.32 -6.26 -2.71
CA SER A 133 22.35 -7.15 -2.08
C SER A 133 22.71 -8.60 -2.36
N GLY A 134 22.63 -9.47 -1.36
CA GLY A 134 22.88 -10.89 -1.52
C GLY A 134 22.76 -11.64 -0.21
N ILE A 135 23.06 -12.94 -0.24
CA ILE A 135 23.07 -13.79 0.94
C ILE A 135 24.33 -13.55 1.76
N ASN A 136 24.18 -13.52 3.08
CA ASN A 136 25.25 -13.51 4.05
C ASN A 136 25.46 -14.93 4.58
N GLU A 137 26.45 -15.62 4.02
CA GLU A 137 26.81 -17.01 4.37
C GLU A 137 27.11 -17.18 5.87
N ALA A 138 27.61 -16.15 6.56
CA ALA A 138 27.89 -16.23 7.99
C ALA A 138 26.63 -16.40 8.85
N ASN A 139 25.46 -16.04 8.31
CA ASN A 139 24.16 -16.22 8.97
C ASN A 139 23.48 -17.54 8.55
N VAL A 140 24.07 -18.32 7.64
CA VAL A 140 23.50 -19.58 7.17
C VAL A 140 23.95 -20.72 8.08
N VAL A 141 23.01 -21.29 8.84
CA VAL A 141 23.27 -22.43 9.71
C VAL A 141 22.78 -23.69 9.01
N THR A 142 23.71 -24.55 8.58
CA THR A 142 23.39 -25.83 7.93
C THR A 142 24.05 -26.99 8.67
N ASN A 143 23.35 -28.13 8.74
CA ASN A 143 23.90 -29.35 9.33
C ASN A 143 24.90 -30.05 8.39
N VAL A 144 24.79 -29.77 7.08
CA VAL A 144 25.67 -30.25 6.02
C VAL A 144 25.89 -29.07 5.07
N PRO A 145 27.14 -28.77 4.66
CA PRO A 145 27.40 -27.74 3.65
C PRO A 145 26.64 -28.06 2.37
N ASP A 146 25.79 -27.13 1.92
CA ASP A 146 25.02 -27.25 0.68
C ASP A 146 25.76 -26.53 -0.45
N PRO A 147 26.29 -27.26 -1.47
CA PRO A 147 27.02 -26.64 -2.59
C PRO A 147 26.19 -25.66 -3.42
N SER A 148 24.86 -25.66 -3.30
CA SER A 148 24.00 -24.68 -3.98
C SER A 148 24.14 -23.27 -3.39
N LEU A 149 24.61 -23.15 -2.14
CA LEU A 149 24.85 -21.87 -1.48
C LEU A 149 26.18 -21.21 -1.88
N ASP A 150 27.15 -22.00 -2.36
CA ASP A 150 28.52 -21.54 -2.69
C ASP A 150 28.57 -20.58 -3.89
N ASN A 151 27.53 -20.56 -4.73
CA ASN A 151 27.52 -19.82 -6.00
C ASN A 151 26.38 -18.80 -6.12
N ILE A 152 25.74 -18.39 -5.01
CA ILE A 152 24.64 -17.42 -5.09
C ILE A 152 25.21 -16.03 -5.42
N PRO A 153 24.87 -15.46 -6.58
CA PRO A 153 25.45 -14.19 -7.00
C PRO A 153 24.95 -13.07 -6.09
N SER A 154 25.88 -12.31 -5.51
CA SER A 154 25.55 -10.98 -4.98
C SER A 154 25.36 -9.99 -6.12
N ASN A 155 24.30 -9.19 -6.02
CA ASN A 155 23.88 -8.21 -7.01
C ASN A 155 24.29 -6.80 -6.58
N PHE A 156 24.85 -6.03 -7.51
CA PHE A 156 25.25 -4.64 -7.27
C PHE A 156 24.31 -3.72 -8.05
N LEU A 157 23.54 -2.91 -7.33
CA LEU A 157 22.35 -2.24 -7.84
C LEU A 157 22.50 -0.74 -7.74
N LEU A 158 22.07 -0.05 -8.79
CA LEU A 158 21.92 1.39 -8.89
C LEU A 158 20.44 1.72 -8.94
N SER A 159 19.93 2.52 -8.00
CA SER A 159 18.55 3.02 -7.99
C SER A 159 18.52 4.53 -8.16
N ILE A 160 17.60 5.03 -8.99
CA ILE A 160 17.36 6.45 -9.22
C ILE A 160 15.91 6.78 -8.86
N SER A 161 15.71 7.75 -7.98
CA SER A 161 14.39 8.19 -7.53
C SER A 161 14.25 9.71 -7.58
N PRO A 162 13.61 10.28 -8.62
CA PRO A 162 13.36 11.72 -8.70
C PRO A 162 12.12 12.14 -7.91
N GLY A 163 12.05 13.43 -7.57
CA GLY A 163 10.88 14.04 -6.94
C GLY A 163 10.75 15.53 -7.22
N ILE A 164 9.53 16.03 -7.13
CA ILE A 164 9.19 17.44 -7.26
C ILE A 164 8.22 17.84 -6.16
N ASN A 165 8.37 19.05 -5.63
CA ASN A 165 7.51 19.58 -4.58
C ASN A 165 7.22 21.07 -4.81
N TYR A 166 5.95 21.44 -4.80
CA TYR A 166 5.48 22.82 -4.82
C TYR A 166 5.11 23.25 -3.40
N GLY A 167 5.87 24.20 -2.85
CA GLY A 167 5.67 24.74 -1.51
C GLY A 167 5.02 26.11 -1.54
N THR A 168 4.07 26.34 -0.63
CA THR A 168 3.50 27.66 -0.29
C THR A 168 3.97 28.08 1.12
N GLN A 169 3.35 29.10 1.72
CA GLN A 169 3.64 29.51 3.10
C GLN A 169 3.46 28.36 4.11
N PHE A 170 2.38 27.59 3.99
CA PHE A 170 2.01 26.54 4.96
C PHE A 170 1.87 25.14 4.36
N PHE A 171 1.65 25.02 3.05
CA PHE A 171 1.42 23.73 2.39
C PHE A 171 2.59 23.34 1.50
N ASP A 172 2.84 22.04 1.38
CA ASP A 172 3.78 21.47 0.42
C ASP A 172 3.10 20.30 -0.29
N LEU A 173 3.06 20.36 -1.62
CA LEU A 173 2.43 19.37 -2.50
C LEU A 173 3.51 18.75 -3.37
N GLY A 174 3.70 17.44 -3.30
CA GLY A 174 4.79 16.81 -4.03
C GLY A 174 4.48 15.45 -4.61
N ILE A 175 5.22 15.12 -5.66
CA ILE A 175 5.18 13.84 -6.37
C ILE A 175 6.61 13.33 -6.48
N SER A 176 6.82 12.04 -6.21
CA SER A 176 8.10 11.36 -6.39
C SER A 176 7.89 9.98 -6.99
N VAL A 177 8.90 9.47 -7.68
CA VAL A 177 8.92 8.09 -8.16
C VAL A 177 10.08 7.38 -7.50
N ASN A 178 9.78 6.40 -6.66
CA ASN A 178 10.79 5.58 -6.00
C ASN A 178 11.18 4.42 -6.92
N ASN A 179 12.49 4.17 -7.01
CA ASN A 179 13.09 3.17 -7.90
C ASN A 179 12.60 3.31 -9.37
N LEU A 180 12.57 4.55 -9.90
CA LEU A 180 12.20 4.79 -11.30
C LEU A 180 13.10 4.00 -12.27
N VAL A 181 14.40 3.97 -11.97
CA VAL A 181 15.39 3.18 -12.70
C VAL A 181 16.13 2.33 -11.68
N GLN A 182 16.17 1.02 -11.89
CA GLN A 182 16.97 0.09 -11.11
C GLN A 182 17.84 -0.75 -12.02
N TYR A 183 19.15 -0.54 -11.97
CA TYR A 183 20.12 -1.18 -12.86
C TYR A 183 21.03 -2.12 -12.08
N ASN A 184 21.11 -3.37 -12.50
CA ASN A 184 22.06 -4.33 -11.98
C ASN A 184 23.39 -4.16 -12.71
N LEU A 185 24.37 -3.55 -12.04
CA LEU A 185 25.70 -3.27 -12.57
C LEU A 185 26.54 -4.54 -12.81
N LYS A 186 26.21 -5.66 -12.16
CA LYS A 186 26.91 -6.93 -12.34
C LYS A 186 26.37 -7.71 -13.53
N ALA A 187 25.04 -7.80 -13.65
CA ALA A 187 24.37 -8.41 -14.80
C ALA A 187 24.38 -7.50 -16.05
N SER A 188 24.62 -6.19 -15.86
CA SER A 188 24.48 -5.15 -16.89
C SER A 188 23.07 -5.07 -17.49
N GLU A 189 22.06 -5.23 -16.64
CA GLU A 189 20.65 -5.31 -17.05
C GLU A 189 19.79 -4.35 -16.21
N LEU A 190 18.73 -3.83 -16.84
CA LEU A 190 17.70 -3.05 -16.16
C LEU A 190 16.68 -4.02 -15.54
N ILE A 191 16.32 -3.79 -14.28
CA ILE A 191 15.26 -4.54 -13.62
C ILE A 191 13.92 -3.93 -14.05
N GLU A 192 13.19 -4.63 -14.92
CA GLU A 192 11.92 -4.14 -15.48
C GLU A 192 10.74 -4.29 -14.51
N GLU A 193 10.73 -5.33 -13.68
CA GLU A 193 9.68 -5.56 -12.68
C GLU A 193 10.26 -5.42 -11.26
N ASP A 194 10.22 -4.20 -10.71
CA ASP A 194 10.52 -3.95 -9.30
C ASP A 194 9.22 -3.87 -8.47
N PRO A 195 8.93 -4.84 -7.58
CA PRO A 195 7.76 -4.77 -6.69
C PRO A 195 7.78 -3.58 -5.71
N GLN A 196 8.95 -2.99 -5.47
CA GLN A 196 9.10 -1.80 -4.62
C GLN A 196 9.03 -0.48 -5.41
N GLN A 197 8.99 -0.51 -6.75
CA GLN A 197 8.79 0.68 -7.56
C GLN A 197 7.40 1.25 -7.28
N ASN A 198 7.36 2.55 -6.98
CA ASN A 198 6.11 3.20 -6.64
C ASN A 198 6.10 4.69 -7.03
N ILE A 199 4.91 5.18 -7.37
CA ILE A 199 4.65 6.59 -7.53
C ILE A 199 4.06 7.08 -6.22
N GLN A 200 4.66 8.10 -5.64
CA GLN A 200 4.26 8.67 -4.36
C GLN A 200 3.74 10.09 -4.57
N ALA A 201 2.54 10.37 -4.09
CA ALA A 201 1.98 11.71 -3.98
C ALA A 201 1.83 12.07 -2.50
N HIS A 202 2.10 13.33 -2.14
CA HIS A 202 1.94 13.78 -0.76
C HIS A 202 1.46 15.22 -0.63
N ILE A 203 0.84 15.49 0.51
CA ILE A 203 0.43 16.80 0.98
C ILE A 203 0.98 16.95 2.40
N MET A 204 1.75 18.01 2.63
CA MET A 204 2.23 18.37 3.96
C MET A 204 1.68 19.74 4.35
N TYR A 205 1.26 19.88 5.61
CA TYR A 205 0.91 21.15 6.22
C TYR A 205 1.85 21.42 7.39
N THR A 206 2.39 22.63 7.45
CA THR A 206 3.21 23.11 8.57
C THR A 206 2.65 24.43 9.06
N GLY A 207 2.28 24.50 10.34
CA GLY A 207 1.76 25.71 10.97
C GLY A 207 2.35 25.93 12.36
N TYR A 208 2.16 27.14 12.89
CA TYR A 208 2.64 27.54 14.22
C TYR A 208 1.46 27.93 15.10
N MET A 209 1.51 27.51 16.36
CA MET A 209 0.50 27.83 17.36
C MET A 209 1.00 29.00 18.20
N ASP A 210 0.21 30.07 18.23
CA ASP A 210 0.39 31.18 19.17
C ASP A 210 -0.35 30.83 20.48
N ALA A 211 0.42 30.44 21.49
CA ALA A 211 -0.10 30.01 22.79
C ALA A 211 0.77 30.59 23.91
N ARG A 212 0.22 30.74 25.12
CA ARG A 212 1.01 31.22 26.26
C ARG A 212 1.66 30.06 27.02
N GLY A 213 2.93 30.21 27.37
CA GLY A 213 3.62 29.30 28.30
C GLY A 213 4.43 28.21 27.62
N PHE A 214 4.21 26.94 27.99
CA PHE A 214 5.03 25.82 27.51
C PHE A 214 4.86 25.54 26.01
N PHE A 215 3.67 25.77 25.47
CA PHE A 215 3.31 25.50 24.07
C PHE A 215 3.45 26.71 23.15
N ASP A 216 4.06 27.80 23.62
CA ASP A 216 4.32 28.98 22.79
C ASP A 216 5.20 28.60 21.59
N GLU A 217 4.87 29.17 20.43
CA GLU A 217 5.51 28.89 19.13
C GLU A 217 5.58 27.39 18.76
N THR A 218 4.64 26.57 19.26
CA THR A 218 4.61 25.14 18.93
C THR A 218 4.36 24.95 17.44
N LYS A 219 5.25 24.19 16.79
CA LYS A 219 5.14 23.83 15.38
C LYS A 219 4.31 22.57 15.23
N PHE A 220 3.22 22.67 14.48
CA PHE A 220 2.44 21.53 14.03
C PHE A 220 2.84 21.19 12.59
N SER A 221 3.15 19.92 12.34
CA SER A 221 3.47 19.41 11.00
C SER A 221 2.68 18.14 10.75
N THR A 222 1.99 18.05 9.62
CA THR A 222 1.31 16.82 9.21
C THR A 222 1.63 16.50 7.75
N LEU A 223 1.82 15.22 7.46
CA LEU A 223 2.11 14.69 6.14
C LEU A 223 1.12 13.57 5.85
N ILE A 224 0.37 13.71 4.76
CA ILE A 224 -0.47 12.65 4.19
C ILE A 224 0.15 12.26 2.87
N ARG A 225 0.31 10.95 2.63
CA ARG A 225 0.90 10.42 1.40
C ARG A 225 0.17 9.19 0.90
N SER A 226 0.15 9.03 -0.42
CA SER A 226 -0.34 7.86 -1.13
C SER A 226 0.79 7.30 -2.00
N GLU A 227 1.13 6.03 -1.80
CA GLU A 227 2.08 5.28 -2.62
C GLU A 227 1.30 4.30 -3.50
N PHE A 228 1.39 4.49 -4.81
CA PHE A 228 0.79 3.62 -5.81
C PHE A 228 1.85 2.62 -6.29
N ARG A 229 1.67 1.35 -5.94
CA ARG A 229 2.47 0.22 -6.41
C ARG A 229 1.65 -0.58 -7.43
N LYS A 230 2.30 -1.51 -8.14
CA LYS A 230 1.65 -2.38 -9.14
C LYS A 230 0.49 -3.19 -8.54
N ASP A 231 0.69 -3.73 -7.33
CA ASP A 231 -0.25 -4.69 -6.71
C ASP A 231 -1.06 -4.10 -5.55
N ASN A 232 -0.68 -2.93 -5.01
CA ASN A 232 -1.39 -2.30 -3.91
C ASN A 232 -1.19 -0.77 -3.84
N THR A 233 -2.10 -0.10 -3.14
CA THR A 233 -1.97 1.33 -2.80
C THR A 233 -1.83 1.47 -1.29
N ILE A 234 -0.76 2.14 -0.86
CA ILE A 234 -0.48 2.36 0.56
C ILE A 234 -0.79 3.82 0.90
N ILE A 235 -1.70 4.04 1.84
CA ILE A 235 -2.01 5.37 2.36
C ILE A 235 -1.35 5.50 3.73
N SER A 236 -0.69 6.62 3.97
CA SER A 236 -0.19 6.91 5.32
C SER A 236 -0.33 8.38 5.68
N GLY A 237 -0.54 8.62 6.96
CA GLY A 237 -0.63 9.93 7.57
C GLY A 237 0.23 9.97 8.82
N ILE A 238 0.96 11.05 9.03
CA ILE A 238 1.70 11.32 10.26
C ILE A 238 1.49 12.77 10.67
N ALA A 239 1.28 13.01 11.95
CA ALA A 239 1.17 14.32 12.56
C ALA A 239 2.20 14.44 13.68
N MET A 240 2.88 15.58 13.75
CA MET A 240 3.94 15.88 14.70
C MET A 240 3.69 17.24 15.33
N LEU A 241 3.86 17.30 16.65
CA LEU A 241 3.91 18.53 17.43
C LEU A 241 5.33 18.71 17.96
N THR A 242 5.97 19.82 17.62
CA THR A 242 7.31 20.17 18.08
C THR A 242 7.26 21.41 18.96
N VAL A 243 7.63 21.24 20.22
CA VAL A 243 7.70 22.32 21.20
C VAL A 243 9.12 22.91 21.19
N PRO A 244 9.29 24.26 21.12
CA PRO A 244 10.60 24.92 21.11
C PRO A 244 11.51 24.61 22.31
N LYS A 245 10.95 24.04 23.38
CA LYS A 245 11.68 23.50 24.54
C LYS A 245 12.46 22.20 24.24
N GLY A 246 12.49 21.78 22.98
CA GLY A 246 13.26 20.65 22.51
C GLY A 246 12.58 19.31 22.76
N ILE A 247 11.25 19.27 22.72
CA ILE A 247 10.46 18.04 22.82
C ILE A 247 9.54 17.98 21.61
N TRP A 248 9.37 16.80 21.03
CA TRP A 248 8.34 16.57 20.03
C TRP A 248 7.66 15.23 20.24
N GLY A 249 6.40 15.16 19.83
CA GLY A 249 5.63 13.94 19.77
C GLY A 249 5.04 13.79 18.37
N GLN A 250 4.97 12.55 17.89
CA GLN A 250 4.38 12.23 16.59
C GLN A 250 3.50 11.00 16.68
N VAL A 251 2.41 11.02 15.91
CA VAL A 251 1.48 9.91 15.76
C VAL A 251 1.19 9.72 14.29
N GLY A 252 1.06 8.47 13.88
CA GLY A 252 0.85 8.15 12.48
C GLY A 252 0.07 6.87 12.29
N TYR A 253 -0.42 6.70 11.08
CA TYR A 253 -1.16 5.55 10.62
C TYR A 253 -0.70 5.21 9.21
N ASN A 254 -0.50 3.93 8.95
CA ASN A 254 -0.18 3.37 7.65
C ASN A 254 -1.09 2.17 7.39
N THR A 255 -1.68 2.08 6.20
CA THR A 255 -2.63 1.00 5.87
C THR A 255 -2.00 -0.39 5.92
N VAL A 256 -0.68 -0.52 5.72
CA VAL A 256 0.05 -1.80 5.77
C VAL A 256 0.71 -2.00 7.12
N TYR A 257 1.37 -0.97 7.67
CA TYR A 257 2.19 -1.10 8.89
C TYR A 257 1.48 -0.70 10.20
N GLY A 258 0.21 -0.29 10.12
CA GLY A 258 -0.62 0.01 11.28
C GLY A 258 -0.36 1.38 11.93
N PHE A 259 -0.54 1.45 13.25
CA PHE A 259 -0.36 2.69 14.02
C PHE A 259 1.10 2.87 14.43
N SER A 260 1.59 4.11 14.36
CA SER A 260 2.90 4.50 14.88
C SER A 260 2.76 5.63 15.89
N GLY A 261 3.57 5.58 16.95
CA GLY A 261 3.70 6.65 17.93
C GLY A 261 5.18 6.90 18.23
N GLY A 262 5.56 8.16 18.37
CA GLY A 262 6.94 8.56 18.55
C GLY A 262 7.09 9.73 19.50
N ILE A 263 8.19 9.73 20.25
CA ILE A 263 8.60 10.85 21.08
C ILE A 263 10.07 11.14 20.85
N GLY A 264 10.44 12.40 20.90
CA GLY A 264 11.84 12.79 20.84
C GLY A 264 12.15 14.00 21.71
N LEU A 265 13.41 14.09 22.08
CA LEU A 265 13.92 15.10 23.00
C LEU A 265 15.35 15.54 22.64
N ASN A 266 15.60 16.83 22.76
CA ASN A 266 16.91 17.45 22.68
C ASN A 266 17.59 17.34 24.05
N ILE A 267 18.45 16.33 24.22
CA ILE A 267 19.28 16.14 25.43
C ILE A 267 20.15 17.38 25.65
N THR A 268 20.74 17.90 24.57
CA THR A 268 21.48 19.16 24.55
C THR A 268 21.04 19.97 23.33
N GLU A 269 21.53 21.20 23.17
CA GLU A 269 21.25 22.01 21.96
C GLU A 269 21.79 21.35 20.67
N GLN A 270 22.65 20.33 20.78
CA GLN A 270 23.26 19.64 19.66
C GLN A 270 22.92 18.16 19.60
N ILE A 271 22.47 17.53 20.68
CA ILE A 271 22.21 16.10 20.72
C ILE A 271 20.71 15.88 20.94
N ALA A 272 20.12 15.14 20.01
CA ALA A 272 18.72 14.77 19.99
C ALA A 272 18.59 13.25 19.97
N ILE A 273 17.58 12.73 20.66
CA ILE A 273 17.19 11.32 20.60
C ILE A 273 15.70 11.23 20.28
N GLU A 274 15.35 10.27 19.43
CA GLU A 274 13.97 9.96 19.07
C GLU A 274 13.75 8.46 19.21
N TYR A 275 12.58 8.10 19.74
CA TYR A 275 12.11 6.74 19.82
C TYR A 275 10.73 6.65 19.18
N ASN A 276 10.59 5.77 18.20
CA ASN A 276 9.35 5.45 17.53
C ASN A 276 8.96 4.00 17.78
N PHE A 277 7.69 3.81 18.05
CA PHE A 277 7.03 2.53 18.20
C PHE A 277 6.00 2.39 17.10
N GLU A 278 5.96 1.24 16.45
CA GLU A 278 4.97 0.93 15.42
C GLU A 278 4.32 -0.41 15.76
N LYS A 279 2.99 -0.43 15.74
CA LYS A 279 2.19 -1.61 15.95
C LYS A 279 1.41 -1.89 14.67
N THR A 280 1.73 -3.02 14.07
CA THR A 280 1.05 -3.56 12.90
C THR A 280 -0.39 -3.94 13.23
N ILE A 281 -1.25 -3.87 12.21
CA ILE A 281 -2.68 -4.22 12.26
C ILE A 281 -2.97 -5.07 11.02
N GLY A 282 -3.93 -5.99 11.12
CA GLY A 282 -4.26 -6.90 10.02
C GLY A 282 -3.25 -8.04 9.92
N ASP A 283 -2.93 -8.45 8.70
CA ASP A 283 -2.14 -9.66 8.43
C ASP A 283 -0.73 -9.64 9.04
N LEU A 284 -0.18 -8.45 9.32
CA LEU A 284 1.15 -8.29 9.90
C LEU A 284 1.17 -8.21 11.44
N GLU A 285 0.02 -8.29 12.12
CA GLU A 285 -0.06 -8.20 13.59
C GLU A 285 0.70 -9.34 14.29
N THR A 286 0.70 -10.54 13.69
CA THR A 286 1.37 -11.76 14.21
C THR A 286 2.89 -11.67 14.25
N PHE A 287 3.48 -10.68 13.57
CA PHE A 287 4.92 -10.45 13.56
C PHE A 287 5.36 -9.50 14.69
N GLY A 288 4.41 -8.88 15.40
CA GLY A 288 4.68 -8.03 16.55
C GLY A 288 5.08 -6.61 16.23
N SER A 289 5.43 -5.86 17.27
CA SER A 289 5.77 -4.44 17.15
C SER A 289 7.14 -4.20 16.54
N SER A 290 7.30 -3.03 15.95
CA SER A 290 8.57 -2.52 15.44
C SER A 290 9.05 -1.35 16.29
N HIS A 291 10.36 -1.29 16.53
CA HIS A 291 11.00 -0.26 17.33
C HIS A 291 12.07 0.45 16.52
N ASP A 292 12.10 1.78 16.59
CA ASP A 292 13.05 2.63 15.89
C ASP A 292 13.65 3.64 16.87
N ILE A 293 14.96 3.62 16.99
CA ILE A 293 15.74 4.54 17.83
C ILE A 293 16.65 5.35 16.91
N THR A 294 16.55 6.67 17.00
CA THR A 294 17.42 7.59 16.27
C THR A 294 18.18 8.48 17.24
N LEU A 295 19.51 8.50 17.13
CA LEU A 295 20.38 9.46 17.79
C LEU A 295 20.90 10.45 16.75
N ALA A 296 20.73 11.75 17.00
CA ALA A 296 21.12 12.78 16.05
C ALA A 296 21.99 13.88 16.70
N TYR A 297 22.99 14.31 15.96
CA TYR A 297 23.81 15.48 16.24
C TYR A 297 23.44 16.62 15.28
N ARG A 298 22.89 17.71 15.84
CA ARG A 298 22.55 18.95 15.15
C ARG A 298 23.75 19.89 15.10
N PHE A 299 24.14 20.29 13.90
CA PHE A 299 25.15 21.33 13.72
C PHE A 299 24.53 22.71 13.87
N LYS A 300 25.15 23.55 14.70
CA LYS A 300 24.74 24.94 14.86
C LYS A 300 24.94 25.69 13.54
N LYS A 301 23.88 26.36 13.09
CA LYS A 301 23.88 27.21 11.91
C LYS A 301 24.81 28.42 12.14
N LYS A 302 25.63 28.76 11.15
CA LYS A 302 26.49 29.96 11.17
C LYS A 302 25.99 31.06 10.23
N GLU A 303 25.06 30.74 9.33
CA GLU A 303 24.57 31.61 8.27
C GLU A 303 23.06 31.83 8.49
N SER A 304 22.57 33.07 8.37
CA SER A 304 21.13 33.35 8.31
C SER A 304 20.70 33.28 6.85
N PHE A 305 19.60 32.57 6.54
CA PHE A 305 19.07 32.46 5.18
C PHE A 305 17.78 33.28 5.10
N TYR A 306 17.50 33.90 3.97
CA TYR A 306 16.33 34.79 3.80
C TYR A 306 14.95 34.12 4.09
N TYR A 307 14.91 32.79 4.20
CA TYR A 307 13.70 31.99 4.53
C TYR A 307 13.90 31.09 5.74
N SER A 308 14.75 31.49 6.66
CA SER A 308 14.80 30.87 7.98
C SER A 308 14.11 31.80 8.95
N ASP A 309 12.79 31.67 9.08
CA ASP A 309 12.21 31.87 10.39
C ASP A 309 12.80 30.73 11.24
N ASP A 310 13.81 31.09 12.03
CA ASP A 310 14.63 30.13 12.76
C ASP A 310 13.74 29.47 13.84
N ASP A 311 13.44 28.18 13.68
CA ASP A 311 12.95 27.33 14.76
C ASP A 311 14.11 27.19 15.79
N GLU A 312 14.38 28.23 16.60
CA GLU A 312 15.38 28.21 17.67
C GLU A 312 14.93 27.24 18.79
N GLU A 313 15.19 25.96 18.60
CA GLU A 313 14.88 24.97 19.62
C GLU A 313 15.99 24.88 20.67
N SER A 314 15.57 24.98 21.93
CA SER A 314 16.42 24.86 23.11
C SER A 314 16.61 23.40 23.55
N ALA A 315 17.61 23.17 24.42
CA ALA A 315 17.78 21.89 25.11
C ALA A 315 16.72 21.72 26.20
N PHE A 316 16.24 20.49 26.42
CA PHE A 316 15.37 20.20 27.56
C PHE A 316 16.09 20.45 28.90
N VAL A 317 17.41 20.19 28.95
CA VAL A 317 18.27 20.47 30.10
C VAL A 317 18.99 21.80 29.88
N ILE A 318 18.58 22.86 30.56
CA ILE A 318 19.28 24.16 30.54
C ILE A 318 20.46 24.10 31.53
N PRO A 319 21.74 24.04 31.10
CA PRO A 319 22.84 24.29 32.02
C PRO A 319 22.77 25.75 32.48
N LYS A 320 22.74 26.00 33.80
CA LYS A 320 22.79 27.35 34.38
C LYS A 320 23.99 28.12 33.76
N LYS A 321 23.71 29.18 32.99
CA LYS A 321 24.73 30.12 32.47
C LYS A 321 25.56 30.65 33.64
N ARG A 322 26.81 30.19 33.79
CA ARG A 322 27.81 30.89 34.61
C ARG A 322 28.31 32.10 33.82
N ARG A 323 28.03 33.32 34.32
CA ARG A 323 28.59 34.59 33.82
C ARG A 323 30.12 34.49 33.82
N LYS A 324 30.75 34.52 32.64
CA LYS A 324 32.20 34.71 32.52
C LYS A 324 32.52 36.19 32.71
N VAL A 325 33.31 36.51 33.74
CA VAL A 325 33.92 37.83 33.92
C VAL A 325 35.17 37.89 33.03
N LEU A 326 35.30 38.95 32.23
CA LEU A 326 36.51 39.20 31.43
C LEU A 326 37.68 39.52 32.36
N ALA A 327 38.73 38.69 32.32
CA ALA A 327 40.03 39.04 32.88
C ALA A 327 40.96 39.51 31.75
N LYS A 328 41.48 40.73 31.92
CA LYS A 328 42.39 41.41 31.00
C LYS A 328 43.78 40.76 31.09
N SER A 329 44.31 40.32 29.96
CA SER A 329 45.64 39.72 29.83
C SER A 329 46.69 40.81 29.64
N THR A 330 47.74 40.78 30.47
CA THR A 330 49.06 41.33 30.14
C THR A 330 50.11 40.45 30.80
N THR A 331 50.75 39.60 30.00
CA THR A 331 51.98 38.88 30.38
C THR A 331 53.11 39.39 29.50
N THR A 332 54.18 39.89 30.13
CA THR A 332 55.45 40.22 29.49
C THR A 332 56.43 39.04 29.55
N ASN A 333 57.34 38.99 28.58
CA ASN A 333 58.13 37.84 28.14
C ASN A 333 59.40 37.52 28.99
N ALA A 334 59.45 37.86 30.28
CA ALA A 334 60.64 37.65 31.11
C ALA A 334 60.53 36.52 32.17
N ASP A 335 59.33 35.98 32.41
CA ASP A 335 59.09 34.98 33.46
C ASP A 335 58.91 33.53 32.96
N ARG A 336 58.94 33.31 31.63
CA ARG A 336 58.68 31.99 31.03
C ARG A 336 59.88 31.05 30.97
N GLU A 337 61.11 31.54 31.00
CA GLU A 337 62.31 30.69 30.81
C GLU A 337 63.01 30.27 32.11
N LYS A 338 62.87 31.02 33.22
CA LYS A 338 63.44 30.61 34.53
C LYS A 338 62.55 29.68 35.36
N ARG A 339 61.24 29.62 35.10
CA ARG A 339 60.30 28.72 35.79
C ARG A 339 60.15 27.35 35.14
N ALA A 340 60.56 27.17 33.88
CA ALA A 340 60.41 25.90 33.17
C ALA A 340 61.47 24.85 33.54
N GLN A 341 62.66 25.24 34.02
CA GLN A 341 63.74 24.30 34.36
C GLN A 341 63.86 23.98 35.86
N ALA A 342 63.32 24.82 36.76
CA ALA A 342 63.26 24.54 38.20
C ALA A 342 62.04 23.68 38.61
N LYS A 343 61.05 23.53 37.71
CA LYS A 343 59.78 22.81 37.96
C LYS A 343 59.80 21.32 37.58
N ILE A 344 60.88 20.82 36.97
CA ILE A 344 60.94 19.41 36.55
C ILE A 344 61.72 18.56 37.56
N LYS A 345 62.74 19.11 38.23
CA LYS A 345 63.63 18.34 39.11
C LYS A 345 63.23 18.35 40.60
N ALA A 346 62.36 19.25 41.04
CA ALA A 346 61.88 19.30 42.43
C ALA A 346 60.52 18.61 42.64
N ASP A 347 59.70 18.48 41.58
CA ASP A 347 58.36 17.87 41.66
C ASP A 347 58.38 16.34 41.54
N GLU A 348 59.47 15.73 41.04
CA GLU A 348 59.57 14.27 40.88
C GLU A 348 60.05 13.57 42.17
N ASP A 349 61.05 14.13 42.84
CA ASP A 349 61.61 13.57 44.09
C ASP A 349 60.69 13.77 45.31
N ALA A 350 59.88 14.84 45.33
CA ALA A 350 58.90 15.08 46.40
C ALA A 350 57.64 14.20 46.25
N ARG A 351 57.27 13.79 45.03
CA ARG A 351 56.09 12.97 44.77
C ARG A 351 56.32 11.50 45.13
N LEU A 352 57.48 10.94 44.77
CA LEU A 352 57.81 9.52 45.03
C LEU A 352 57.98 9.19 46.52
N ALA A 353 58.50 10.12 47.33
CA ALA A 353 58.68 9.93 48.78
C ALA A 353 57.38 10.14 49.60
N ALA A 354 56.46 10.99 49.13
CA ALA A 354 55.18 11.24 49.79
C ALA A 354 54.15 10.14 49.49
N GLU A 355 54.15 9.59 48.28
CA GLU A 355 53.20 8.55 47.85
C GLU A 355 53.49 7.19 48.49
N ALA A 356 54.76 6.84 48.69
CA ALA A 356 55.17 5.59 49.36
C ALA A 356 54.87 5.57 50.87
N LYS A 357 54.98 6.70 51.57
CA LYS A 357 54.64 6.81 53.00
C LYS A 357 53.14 7.00 53.28
N ALA A 358 52.39 7.60 52.37
CA ALA A 358 50.95 7.75 52.50
C ALA A 358 50.20 6.43 52.25
N LYS A 359 50.66 5.61 51.30
CA LYS A 359 50.03 4.32 50.98
C LYS A 359 50.26 3.26 52.07
N ALA A 360 51.47 3.17 52.61
CA ALA A 360 51.79 2.23 53.70
C ALA A 360 51.08 2.56 55.04
N LYS A 361 50.73 3.83 55.29
CA LYS A 361 49.99 4.22 56.49
C LYS A 361 48.46 4.12 56.31
N ALA A 362 47.94 4.40 55.11
CA ALA A 362 46.53 4.24 54.79
C ALA A 362 46.09 2.76 54.75
N ASP A 363 46.95 1.86 54.27
CA ASP A 363 46.61 0.42 54.18
C ASP A 363 46.63 -0.27 55.56
N GLU A 364 47.49 0.15 56.50
CA GLU A 364 47.52 -0.36 57.88
C GLU A 364 46.33 0.17 58.71
N ASP A 365 46.01 1.47 58.59
CA ASP A 365 44.88 2.10 59.29
C ASP A 365 43.52 1.59 58.76
N ALA A 366 43.41 1.30 57.46
CA ALA A 366 42.21 0.71 56.86
C ALA A 366 42.01 -0.75 57.28
N ARG A 367 43.09 -1.53 57.46
CA ARG A 367 43.02 -2.92 57.94
C ARG A 367 42.54 -3.00 59.40
N VAL A 368 43.07 -2.16 60.28
CA VAL A 368 42.67 -2.13 61.70
C VAL A 368 41.27 -1.53 61.90
N ALA A 369 40.85 -0.57 61.07
CA ALA A 369 39.49 -0.03 61.09
C ALA A 369 38.45 -1.04 60.56
N ALA A 370 38.77 -1.79 59.51
CA ALA A 370 37.87 -2.81 58.95
C ALA A 370 37.69 -4.02 59.87
N GLU A 371 38.72 -4.41 60.62
CA GLU A 371 38.65 -5.51 61.57
C GLU A 371 37.81 -5.14 62.81
N LYS A 372 37.97 -3.91 63.34
CA LYS A 372 37.11 -3.39 64.42
C LYS A 372 35.66 -3.11 64.01
N LEU A 373 35.41 -2.68 62.77
CA LEU A 373 34.04 -2.49 62.25
C LEU A 373 33.32 -3.83 62.07
N LYS A 374 34.01 -4.89 61.63
CA LYS A 374 33.42 -6.24 61.53
C LYS A 374 33.10 -6.84 62.89
N GLU A 375 33.93 -6.62 63.91
CA GLU A 375 33.67 -7.12 65.27
C GLU A 375 32.50 -6.37 65.94
N ILE A 376 32.37 -5.05 65.73
CA ILE A 376 31.23 -4.25 66.20
C ILE A 376 29.93 -4.60 65.46
N GLU A 377 29.99 -4.85 64.15
CA GLU A 377 28.83 -5.23 63.32
C GLU A 377 28.32 -6.65 63.66
N LEU A 378 29.20 -7.58 64.01
CA LEU A 378 28.82 -8.94 64.42
C LEU A 378 28.10 -8.94 65.79
N ILE A 379 28.59 -8.15 66.75
CA ILE A 379 27.96 -8.02 68.08
C ILE A 379 26.63 -7.26 67.98
N ALA A 380 26.57 -6.19 67.16
CA ALA A 380 25.35 -5.42 66.95
C ALA A 380 24.26 -6.21 66.20
N ASN A 381 24.63 -7.05 65.23
CA ASN A 381 23.68 -7.90 64.51
C ASN A 381 23.17 -9.08 65.35
N GLU A 382 23.96 -9.64 66.28
CA GLU A 382 23.49 -10.69 67.19
C GLU A 382 22.51 -10.18 68.25
N GLU A 383 22.75 -8.98 68.80
CA GLU A 383 21.80 -8.34 69.73
C GLU A 383 20.54 -7.83 69.01
N ALA A 384 20.65 -7.32 67.79
CA ALA A 384 19.50 -6.91 66.98
C ALA A 384 18.64 -8.09 66.55
N ARG A 385 19.23 -9.26 66.23
CA ARG A 385 18.48 -10.47 65.88
C ARG A 385 17.73 -11.04 67.08
N LYS A 386 18.33 -11.07 68.28
CA LYS A 386 17.65 -11.52 69.51
C LYS A 386 16.55 -10.56 69.98
N LYS A 387 16.66 -9.24 69.75
CA LYS A 387 15.58 -8.27 69.99
C LYS A 387 14.47 -8.32 68.92
N ALA A 388 14.81 -8.60 67.66
CA ALA A 388 13.84 -8.71 66.57
C ALA A 388 13.01 -10.01 66.65
N GLU A 389 13.59 -11.15 67.05
CA GLU A 389 12.85 -12.41 67.25
C GLU A 389 11.88 -12.35 68.44
N ALA A 390 12.26 -11.67 69.55
CA ALA A 390 11.38 -11.50 70.71
C ALA A 390 10.24 -10.48 70.46
N ALA A 391 10.47 -9.47 69.61
CA ALA A 391 9.45 -8.50 69.21
C ALA A 391 8.52 -9.01 68.08
N ALA A 392 9.01 -9.91 67.22
CA ALA A 392 8.19 -10.54 66.17
C ALA A 392 7.22 -11.59 66.74
N LYS A 393 7.61 -12.31 67.81
CA LYS A 393 6.74 -13.31 68.45
C LYS A 393 5.61 -12.69 69.29
N THR A 394 5.85 -11.52 69.90
CA THR A 394 4.84 -10.82 70.72
C THR A 394 3.87 -9.95 69.91
N LYS A 395 4.25 -9.51 68.70
CA LYS A 395 3.33 -8.81 67.78
C LYS A 395 2.48 -9.75 66.92
N ALA A 396 3.00 -10.92 66.54
CA ALA A 396 2.23 -11.92 65.79
C ALA A 396 1.08 -12.53 66.61
N ASP A 397 1.28 -12.77 67.92
CA ASP A 397 0.24 -13.35 68.79
C ASP A 397 -0.86 -12.33 69.16
N GLU A 398 -0.54 -11.03 69.23
CA GLU A 398 -1.50 -9.96 69.53
C GLU A 398 -2.30 -9.53 68.28
N GLU A 399 -1.68 -9.49 67.09
CA GLU A 399 -2.36 -9.22 65.81
C GLU A 399 -3.26 -10.40 65.38
N ALA A 400 -2.87 -11.65 65.66
CA ALA A 400 -3.72 -12.82 65.44
C ALA A 400 -4.96 -12.84 66.35
N ARG A 401 -4.85 -12.34 67.59
CA ARG A 401 -5.98 -12.21 68.53
C ARG A 401 -6.97 -11.13 68.09
N ILE A 402 -6.48 -9.98 67.65
CA ILE A 402 -7.32 -8.85 67.18
C ILE A 402 -7.96 -9.15 65.81
N ALA A 403 -7.25 -9.87 64.92
CA ALA A 403 -7.82 -10.29 63.64
C ALA A 403 -8.91 -11.37 63.81
N ALA A 404 -8.77 -12.30 64.76
CA ALA A 404 -9.79 -13.31 65.05
C ALA A 404 -11.05 -12.74 65.74
N GLU A 405 -10.91 -11.69 66.54
CA GLU A 405 -12.03 -10.99 67.19
C GLU A 405 -12.81 -10.14 66.17
N LYS A 406 -12.13 -9.41 65.27
CA LYS A 406 -12.76 -8.68 64.17
C LYS A 406 -13.41 -9.59 63.12
N LEU A 407 -12.87 -10.78 62.87
CA LEU A 407 -13.51 -11.74 61.96
C LEU A 407 -14.85 -12.27 62.52
N LYS A 408 -14.93 -12.50 63.84
CA LYS A 408 -16.17 -12.94 64.50
C LYS A 408 -17.24 -11.84 64.55
N GLU A 409 -16.85 -10.58 64.69
CA GLU A 409 -17.78 -9.44 64.66
C GLU A 409 -18.30 -9.16 63.24
N ILE A 410 -17.44 -9.29 62.22
CA ILE A 410 -17.85 -9.18 60.80
C ILE A 410 -18.74 -10.37 60.38
N GLU A 411 -18.49 -11.59 60.87
CA GLU A 411 -19.30 -12.77 60.57
C GLU A 411 -20.70 -12.71 61.25
N LEU A 412 -20.80 -12.11 62.44
CA LEU A 412 -22.09 -11.87 63.12
C LEU A 412 -22.93 -10.79 62.43
N ILE A 413 -22.29 -9.74 61.91
CA ILE A 413 -22.98 -8.67 61.13
C ILE A 413 -23.36 -9.18 59.73
N ALA A 414 -22.53 -10.02 59.10
CA ALA A 414 -22.83 -10.66 57.82
C ALA A 414 -24.01 -11.64 57.92
N LYS A 415 -24.06 -12.48 58.97
CA LYS A 415 -25.19 -13.42 59.20
C LYS A 415 -26.50 -12.71 59.55
N ALA A 416 -26.45 -11.54 60.20
CA ALA A 416 -27.64 -10.73 60.47
C ALA A 416 -28.17 -10.01 59.22
N ASN A 417 -27.29 -9.50 58.35
CA ASN A 417 -27.66 -8.83 57.10
C ASN A 417 -28.11 -9.82 56.00
N GLU A 418 -27.59 -11.05 55.99
CA GLU A 418 -27.98 -12.08 55.03
C GLU A 418 -29.41 -12.60 55.29
N LYS A 419 -29.83 -12.72 56.56
CA LYS A 419 -31.19 -13.14 56.92
C LYS A 419 -32.25 -12.06 56.62
N ALA A 420 -31.87 -10.77 56.67
CA ALA A 420 -32.74 -9.66 56.27
C ALA A 420 -32.81 -9.49 54.73
N ARG A 421 -31.72 -9.76 54.01
CA ARG A 421 -31.67 -9.72 52.53
C ARG A 421 -32.47 -10.86 51.90
N LEU A 422 -32.38 -12.08 52.42
CA LEU A 422 -33.13 -13.25 51.91
C LEU A 422 -34.65 -13.11 52.08
N ALA A 423 -35.12 -12.39 53.10
CA ALA A 423 -36.55 -12.10 53.29
C ALA A 423 -37.08 -11.02 52.33
N ALA A 424 -36.25 -10.01 51.98
CA ALA A 424 -36.61 -8.98 51.00
C ALA A 424 -36.51 -9.49 49.55
N GLU A 425 -35.54 -10.36 49.26
CA GLU A 425 -35.30 -10.91 47.92
C GLU A 425 -36.34 -11.97 47.52
N SER A 426 -36.90 -12.72 48.48
CA SER A 426 -37.99 -13.67 48.21
C SER A 426 -39.33 -12.99 47.86
N LYS A 427 -39.58 -11.79 48.38
CA LYS A 427 -40.79 -11.01 48.08
C LYS A 427 -40.67 -10.29 46.74
N ALA A 428 -39.49 -9.71 46.45
CA ALA A 428 -39.20 -9.05 45.17
C ALA A 428 -39.13 -10.03 43.98
N LYS A 429 -38.63 -11.26 44.18
CA LYS A 429 -38.64 -12.30 43.12
C LYS A 429 -40.05 -12.78 42.75
N SER A 430 -40.97 -12.87 43.72
CA SER A 430 -42.37 -13.28 43.45
C SER A 430 -43.20 -12.23 42.71
N GLU A 431 -42.91 -10.94 42.91
CA GLU A 431 -43.60 -9.82 42.22
C GLU A 431 -43.02 -9.58 40.81
N GLU A 432 -41.72 -9.80 40.63
CA GLU A 432 -41.05 -9.68 39.32
C GLU A 432 -41.38 -10.87 38.38
N GLU A 433 -41.47 -12.10 38.90
CA GLU A 433 -41.88 -13.28 38.12
C GLU A 433 -43.35 -13.20 37.66
N ALA A 434 -44.23 -12.57 38.44
CA ALA A 434 -45.61 -12.31 38.05
C ALA A 434 -45.71 -11.25 36.93
N ARG A 435 -44.85 -10.21 36.95
CA ARG A 435 -44.79 -9.18 35.91
C ARG A 435 -44.21 -9.71 34.59
N ILE A 436 -43.17 -10.55 34.66
CA ILE A 436 -42.55 -11.19 33.48
C ILE A 436 -43.49 -12.22 32.83
N ALA A 437 -44.32 -12.93 33.61
CA ALA A 437 -45.33 -13.84 33.08
C ALA A 437 -46.46 -13.10 32.32
N GLU A 438 -46.89 -11.94 32.82
CA GLU A 438 -47.93 -11.13 32.18
C GLU A 438 -47.41 -10.41 30.90
N GLU A 439 -46.14 -10.00 30.91
CA GLU A 439 -45.47 -9.38 29.76
C GLU A 439 -45.18 -10.41 28.64
N LYS A 440 -44.76 -11.63 28.99
CA LYS A 440 -44.60 -12.73 28.02
C LYS A 440 -45.92 -13.18 27.41
N LEU A 441 -47.04 -13.13 28.14
CA LEU A 441 -48.35 -13.45 27.60
C LEU A 441 -48.80 -12.40 26.57
N LYS A 442 -48.56 -11.11 26.83
CA LYS A 442 -48.83 -10.01 25.89
C LYS A 442 -47.92 -10.06 24.65
N GLU A 443 -46.66 -10.47 24.80
CA GLU A 443 -45.72 -10.62 23.69
C GLU A 443 -46.07 -11.81 22.78
N ILE A 444 -46.55 -12.92 23.34
CA ILE A 444 -47.07 -14.06 22.57
C ILE A 444 -48.34 -13.68 21.81
N GLU A 445 -49.24 -12.89 22.42
CA GLU A 445 -50.47 -12.43 21.77
C GLU A 445 -50.19 -11.42 20.63
N LEU A 446 -49.19 -10.53 20.80
CA LEU A 446 -48.72 -9.61 19.77
C LEU A 446 -48.00 -10.33 18.62
N LYS A 447 -47.18 -11.34 18.91
CA LYS A 447 -46.50 -12.17 17.90
C LYS A 447 -47.50 -13.03 17.12
N ALA A 448 -48.50 -13.60 17.77
CA ALA A 448 -49.56 -14.35 17.09
C ALA A 448 -50.43 -13.45 16.19
N LYS A 449 -50.65 -12.19 16.57
CA LYS A 449 -51.41 -11.22 15.75
C LYS A 449 -50.57 -10.72 14.56
N ALA A 450 -49.28 -10.43 14.77
CA ALA A 450 -48.35 -10.04 13.71
C ALA A 450 -48.10 -11.17 12.70
N GLU A 451 -48.01 -12.43 13.16
CA GLU A 451 -47.84 -13.57 12.27
C GLU A 451 -49.09 -13.87 11.44
N LYS A 452 -50.29 -13.64 12.01
CA LYS A 452 -51.56 -13.77 11.29
C LYS A 452 -51.75 -12.66 10.24
N GLU A 453 -51.30 -11.43 10.53
CA GLU A 453 -51.26 -10.33 9.56
C GLU A 453 -50.19 -10.54 8.48
N ARG A 454 -49.02 -11.10 8.83
CA ARG A 454 -47.97 -11.46 7.87
C ARG A 454 -48.44 -12.55 6.90
N LEU A 455 -49.09 -13.61 7.38
CA LEU A 455 -49.66 -14.67 6.53
C LEU A 455 -50.81 -14.19 5.64
N ALA A 456 -51.57 -13.19 6.08
CA ALA A 456 -52.60 -12.54 5.25
C ALA A 456 -51.98 -11.62 4.19
N ALA A 457 -50.94 -10.87 4.53
CA ALA A 457 -50.18 -10.04 3.59
C ALA A 457 -49.41 -10.88 2.56
N GLU A 458 -48.84 -12.01 2.97
CA GLU A 458 -48.12 -12.95 2.09
C GLU A 458 -49.08 -13.63 1.10
N LYS A 459 -50.27 -14.06 1.54
CA LYS A 459 -51.31 -14.57 0.62
C LYS A 459 -51.84 -13.49 -0.34
N ALA A 460 -51.96 -12.24 0.10
CA ALA A 460 -52.37 -11.13 -0.75
C ALA A 460 -51.27 -10.70 -1.75
N ALA A 461 -50.00 -10.79 -1.35
CA ALA A 461 -48.85 -10.52 -2.22
C ALA A 461 -48.67 -11.63 -3.27
N LYS A 462 -48.86 -12.90 -2.88
CA LYS A 462 -48.81 -14.04 -3.82
C LYS A 462 -49.94 -13.99 -4.84
N ALA A 463 -51.16 -13.61 -4.43
CA ALA A 463 -52.29 -13.44 -5.35
C ALA A 463 -52.10 -12.24 -6.32
N LYS A 464 -51.39 -11.18 -5.92
CA LYS A 464 -51.03 -10.06 -6.80
C LYS A 464 -49.90 -10.43 -7.76
N ALA A 465 -48.89 -11.18 -7.30
CA ALA A 465 -47.79 -11.66 -8.14
C ALA A 465 -48.26 -12.67 -9.20
N ASP A 466 -49.20 -13.56 -8.86
CA ASP A 466 -49.76 -14.53 -9.81
C ASP A 466 -50.64 -13.85 -10.89
N GLU A 467 -51.36 -12.77 -10.55
CA GLU A 467 -52.17 -11.98 -11.49
C GLU A 467 -51.29 -11.08 -12.38
N GLU A 468 -50.22 -10.48 -11.83
CA GLU A 468 -49.23 -9.74 -12.60
C GLU A 468 -48.42 -10.64 -13.54
N ALA A 469 -48.08 -11.86 -13.13
CA ALA A 469 -47.45 -12.86 -13.99
C ALA A 469 -48.37 -13.32 -15.12
N ARG A 470 -49.70 -13.42 -14.88
CA ARG A 470 -50.70 -13.73 -15.91
C ARG A 470 -50.83 -12.61 -16.95
N ILE A 471 -50.86 -11.35 -16.51
CA ILE A 471 -50.92 -10.17 -17.39
C ILE A 471 -49.60 -9.99 -18.17
N ALA A 472 -48.46 -10.27 -17.55
CA ALA A 472 -47.15 -10.23 -18.20
C ALA A 472 -47.03 -11.34 -19.27
N ALA A 473 -47.50 -12.56 -19.00
CA ALA A 473 -47.50 -13.65 -19.97
C ALA A 473 -48.47 -13.41 -21.14
N GLU A 474 -49.59 -12.73 -20.93
CA GLU A 474 -50.53 -12.34 -21.98
C GLU A 474 -49.97 -11.23 -22.87
N LYS A 475 -49.32 -10.21 -22.28
CA LYS A 475 -48.59 -9.17 -23.02
C LYS A 475 -47.38 -9.72 -23.77
N LEU A 476 -46.68 -10.71 -23.23
CA LEU A 476 -45.54 -11.36 -23.90
C LEU A 476 -46.00 -12.11 -25.15
N LYS A 477 -47.16 -12.78 -25.10
CA LYS A 477 -47.77 -13.44 -26.28
C LYS A 477 -48.27 -12.45 -27.33
N GLU A 478 -48.77 -11.29 -26.92
CA GLU A 478 -49.18 -10.22 -27.83
C GLU A 478 -47.96 -9.56 -28.50
N ILE A 479 -46.87 -9.33 -27.76
CA ILE A 479 -45.60 -8.81 -28.29
C ILE A 479 -44.95 -9.84 -29.23
N GLU A 480 -45.00 -11.14 -28.92
CA GLU A 480 -44.46 -12.20 -29.79
C GLU A 480 -45.26 -12.34 -31.11
N LEU A 481 -46.59 -12.13 -31.06
CA LEU A 481 -47.45 -12.11 -32.26
C LEU A 481 -47.23 -10.87 -33.12
N ILE A 482 -46.98 -9.71 -32.51
CA ILE A 482 -46.64 -8.47 -33.22
C ILE A 482 -45.22 -8.58 -33.83
N ALA A 483 -44.25 -9.13 -33.09
CA ALA A 483 -42.89 -9.36 -33.57
C ALA A 483 -42.86 -10.35 -34.75
N LYS A 484 -43.59 -11.47 -34.70
CA LYS A 484 -43.69 -12.41 -35.83
C LYS A 484 -44.39 -11.81 -37.05
N ALA A 485 -45.37 -10.91 -36.84
CA ALA A 485 -46.04 -10.21 -37.94
C ALA A 485 -45.17 -9.11 -38.57
N GLU A 486 -44.35 -8.44 -37.77
CA GLU A 486 -43.41 -7.40 -38.20
C GLU A 486 -42.17 -8.00 -38.88
N GLU A 487 -41.68 -9.14 -38.40
CA GLU A 487 -40.59 -9.92 -39.02
C GLU A 487 -41.01 -10.50 -40.39
N ALA A 488 -42.27 -10.94 -40.55
CA ALA A 488 -42.82 -11.34 -41.84
C ALA A 488 -43.04 -10.16 -42.81
N LYS A 489 -43.35 -8.97 -42.29
CA LYS A 489 -43.44 -7.72 -43.10
C LYS A 489 -42.06 -7.24 -43.52
N LEU A 490 -41.08 -7.27 -42.61
CA LEU A 490 -39.69 -6.87 -42.85
C LEU A 490 -38.99 -7.83 -43.82
N ALA A 491 -39.27 -9.13 -43.76
CA ALA A 491 -38.76 -10.13 -44.72
C ALA A 491 -39.36 -9.97 -46.14
N ALA A 492 -40.61 -9.52 -46.25
CA ALA A 492 -41.24 -9.22 -47.54
C ALA A 492 -40.76 -7.87 -48.13
N GLU A 493 -40.53 -6.87 -47.27
CA GLU A 493 -40.05 -5.55 -47.65
C GLU A 493 -38.55 -5.53 -47.97
N THR A 494 -37.74 -6.34 -47.31
CA THR A 494 -36.30 -6.54 -47.63
C THR A 494 -36.09 -7.29 -48.95
N LYS A 495 -36.97 -8.25 -49.28
CA LYS A 495 -36.93 -8.94 -50.58
C LYS A 495 -37.38 -8.05 -51.74
N ALA A 496 -38.39 -7.21 -51.53
CA ALA A 496 -38.84 -6.22 -52.52
C ALA A 496 -37.86 -5.03 -52.69
N LYS A 497 -37.17 -4.60 -51.61
CA LYS A 497 -36.12 -3.58 -51.68
C LYS A 497 -34.82 -4.11 -52.29
N ALA A 498 -34.44 -5.37 -52.04
CA ALA A 498 -33.27 -5.99 -52.66
C ALA A 498 -33.44 -6.17 -54.18
N ASP A 499 -34.63 -6.57 -54.65
CA ASP A 499 -34.89 -6.73 -56.08
C ASP A 499 -35.00 -5.36 -56.82
N GLU A 500 -35.48 -4.31 -56.16
CA GLU A 500 -35.53 -2.94 -56.68
C GLU A 500 -34.12 -2.26 -56.64
N GLU A 501 -33.31 -2.52 -55.61
CA GLU A 501 -31.92 -2.04 -55.52
C GLU A 501 -31.00 -2.72 -56.54
N ILE A 502 -31.19 -4.00 -56.84
CA ILE A 502 -30.44 -4.70 -57.91
C ILE A 502 -30.80 -4.11 -59.29
N ARG A 503 -32.09 -3.79 -59.53
CA ARG A 503 -32.52 -3.15 -60.79
C ARG A 503 -32.00 -1.72 -60.94
N ILE A 504 -32.01 -0.93 -59.86
CA ILE A 504 -31.46 0.44 -59.83
C ILE A 504 -29.92 0.43 -59.90
N ALA A 505 -29.26 -0.58 -59.34
CA ALA A 505 -27.80 -0.73 -59.41
C ALA A 505 -27.33 -1.11 -60.81
N GLU A 506 -28.03 -2.01 -61.53
CA GLU A 506 -27.70 -2.37 -62.92
C GLU A 506 -27.96 -1.21 -63.91
N GLU A 507 -28.99 -0.40 -63.67
CA GLU A 507 -29.30 0.78 -64.49
C GLU A 507 -28.30 1.93 -64.23
N LYS A 508 -27.90 2.14 -62.96
CA LYS A 508 -26.81 3.06 -62.60
C LYS A 508 -25.44 2.60 -63.08
N LEU A 509 -25.16 1.29 -63.11
CA LEU A 509 -23.89 0.74 -63.60
C LEU A 509 -23.71 1.02 -65.10
N LYS A 510 -24.79 0.90 -65.90
CA LYS A 510 -24.78 1.25 -67.34
C LYS A 510 -24.67 2.76 -67.59
N GLU A 511 -25.25 3.59 -66.73
CA GLU A 511 -25.11 5.06 -66.80
C GLU A 511 -23.70 5.52 -66.38
N ILE A 512 -23.08 4.86 -65.40
CA ILE A 512 -21.69 5.06 -64.97
C ILE A 512 -20.71 4.62 -66.06
N GLU A 513 -20.96 3.52 -66.77
CA GLU A 513 -20.08 3.04 -67.85
C GLU A 513 -20.07 3.97 -69.07
N LEU A 514 -21.21 4.59 -69.38
CA LEU A 514 -21.36 5.59 -70.45
C LEU A 514 -20.74 6.95 -70.07
N LYS A 515 -20.87 7.39 -68.80
CA LYS A 515 -20.21 8.58 -68.26
C LYS A 515 -18.69 8.38 -68.13
N ALA A 516 -18.24 7.20 -67.69
CA ALA A 516 -16.82 6.86 -67.55
C ALA A 516 -16.06 6.81 -68.89
N LYS A 517 -16.74 6.53 -70.00
CA LYS A 517 -16.13 6.54 -71.34
C LYS A 517 -15.99 7.97 -71.90
N ALA A 518 -16.98 8.83 -71.70
CA ALA A 518 -16.92 10.25 -72.06
C ALA A 518 -15.95 11.04 -71.16
N GLU A 519 -15.83 10.67 -69.89
CA GLU A 519 -14.90 11.26 -68.93
C GLU A 519 -13.46 10.82 -69.16
N ARG A 520 -13.22 9.58 -69.64
CA ARG A 520 -11.87 9.09 -70.03
C ARG A 520 -11.24 9.87 -71.18
N GLU A 521 -12.03 10.27 -72.18
CA GLU A 521 -11.54 11.07 -73.31
C GLU A 521 -11.29 12.54 -72.92
N ARG A 522 -12.07 13.07 -71.98
CA ARG A 522 -11.89 14.41 -71.40
C ARG A 522 -10.69 14.47 -70.44
N LEU A 523 -10.49 13.44 -69.60
CA LEU A 523 -9.32 13.27 -68.72
C LEU A 523 -8.01 13.09 -69.49
N ALA A 524 -8.05 12.51 -70.70
CA ALA A 524 -6.87 12.34 -71.53
C ALA A 524 -6.37 13.68 -72.10
N ALA A 525 -7.29 14.58 -72.45
CA ALA A 525 -6.96 15.95 -72.87
C ALA A 525 -6.51 16.83 -71.69
N GLU A 526 -7.12 16.67 -70.51
CA GLU A 526 -6.78 17.39 -69.28
C GLU A 526 -5.43 16.94 -68.70
N LYS A 527 -5.11 15.64 -68.76
CA LYS A 527 -3.79 15.09 -68.40
C LYS A 527 -2.66 15.59 -69.30
N ALA A 528 -2.91 15.85 -70.58
CA ALA A 528 -1.91 16.40 -71.50
C ALA A 528 -1.55 17.85 -71.15
N VAL A 529 -2.55 18.69 -70.84
CA VAL A 529 -2.34 20.08 -70.37
C VAL A 529 -1.71 20.11 -68.98
N GLN A 530 -2.13 19.20 -68.10
CA GLN A 530 -1.56 19.07 -66.75
C GLN A 530 -0.12 18.55 -66.78
N PHE A 531 0.26 17.73 -67.76
CA PHE A 531 1.63 17.27 -67.94
C PHE A 531 2.58 18.44 -68.25
N ASP A 532 2.19 19.33 -69.16
CA ASP A 532 2.97 20.53 -69.49
C ASP A 532 3.11 21.48 -68.29
N ILE A 533 2.10 21.55 -67.42
CA ILE A 533 2.13 22.35 -66.19
C ILE A 533 2.99 21.68 -65.10
N THR A 534 2.90 20.36 -64.92
CA THR A 534 3.54 19.62 -63.82
C THR A 534 4.97 19.20 -64.11
N HIS A 535 5.40 19.15 -65.38
CA HIS A 535 6.73 18.71 -65.81
C HIS A 535 7.55 19.82 -66.51
N LYS A 536 7.13 21.08 -66.34
CA LYS A 536 7.69 22.28 -66.99
C LYS A 536 9.21 22.44 -66.82
N ASP A 537 9.75 22.09 -65.66
CA ASP A 537 11.16 22.16 -65.32
C ASP A 537 11.57 21.01 -64.39
N GLU A 538 12.86 20.85 -64.10
CA GLU A 538 13.34 19.74 -63.24
C GLU A 538 12.74 19.78 -61.83
N LEU A 539 12.52 20.98 -61.25
CA LEU A 539 11.87 21.12 -59.94
C LEU A 539 10.39 20.76 -60.00
N ALA A 540 9.70 21.06 -61.10
CA ALA A 540 8.32 20.65 -61.32
C ALA A 540 8.20 19.12 -61.40
N LYS A 541 9.13 18.44 -62.08
CA LYS A 541 9.18 16.97 -62.15
C LYS A 541 9.42 16.32 -60.78
N THR A 542 10.30 16.89 -59.95
CA THR A 542 10.53 16.37 -58.60
C THR A 542 9.31 16.57 -57.70
N MET A 543 8.67 17.75 -57.76
CA MET A 543 7.41 18.01 -57.06
C MET A 543 6.29 17.09 -57.50
N PHE A 544 6.19 16.77 -58.80
CA PHE A 544 5.20 15.81 -59.32
C PHE A 544 5.38 14.43 -58.68
N ASN A 545 6.60 13.91 -58.67
CA ASN A 545 6.90 12.61 -58.08
C ASN A 545 6.58 12.58 -56.57
N ILE A 546 6.92 13.64 -55.82
CA ILE A 546 6.60 13.73 -54.39
C ILE A 546 5.07 13.81 -54.17
N THR A 547 4.36 14.52 -55.05
CA THR A 547 2.90 14.62 -55.01
C THR A 547 2.24 13.25 -55.22
N GLU A 548 2.72 12.45 -56.16
CA GLU A 548 2.22 11.09 -56.38
C GLU A 548 2.55 10.16 -55.21
N LEU A 549 3.74 10.28 -54.62
CA LEU A 549 4.09 9.55 -53.38
C LEU A 549 3.15 9.92 -52.22
N ALA A 550 2.79 11.20 -52.08
CA ALA A 550 1.84 11.64 -51.05
C ALA A 550 0.42 11.09 -51.27
N LYS A 551 -0.01 10.90 -52.54
CA LYS A 551 -1.30 10.26 -52.88
C LYS A 551 -1.30 8.75 -52.61
N VAL A 552 -0.22 8.06 -52.90
CA VAL A 552 -0.09 6.62 -52.55
C VAL A 552 -0.09 6.44 -51.03
N ALA A 553 0.64 7.28 -50.31
CA ALA A 553 0.64 7.27 -48.84
C ALA A 553 -0.75 7.53 -48.24
N LYS A 554 -1.56 8.39 -48.87
CA LYS A 554 -2.96 8.63 -48.48
C LYS A 554 -3.81 7.36 -48.55
N GLN A 555 -3.71 6.59 -49.64
CA GLN A 555 -4.50 5.36 -49.80
C GLN A 555 -4.17 4.34 -48.69
N LYS A 556 -2.88 4.18 -48.39
CA LYS A 556 -2.43 3.32 -47.28
C LYS A 556 -2.95 3.83 -45.93
N GLN A 557 -2.93 5.14 -45.72
CA GLN A 557 -3.44 5.77 -44.50
C GLN A 557 -4.96 5.56 -44.33
N GLU A 558 -5.76 5.71 -45.39
CA GLU A 558 -7.22 5.50 -45.37
C GLU A 558 -7.58 4.03 -45.11
N ASP A 559 -6.85 3.08 -45.71
CA ASP A 559 -7.03 1.65 -45.44
C ASP A 559 -6.76 1.31 -43.96
N LEU A 560 -5.66 1.84 -43.41
CA LEU A 560 -5.31 1.62 -41.99
C LEU A 560 -6.33 2.27 -41.04
N LEU A 561 -6.84 3.46 -41.36
CA LEU A 561 -7.90 4.11 -40.58
C LEU A 561 -9.22 3.33 -40.62
N THR A 562 -9.55 2.72 -41.77
CA THR A 562 -10.74 1.87 -41.93
C THR A 562 -10.62 0.62 -41.06
N ARG A 563 -9.47 -0.08 -41.13
CA ARG A 563 -9.18 -1.23 -40.27
C ARG A 563 -9.20 -0.88 -38.78
N LEU A 564 -8.72 0.32 -38.41
CA LEU A 564 -8.76 0.77 -37.02
C LEU A 564 -10.21 1.00 -36.56
N ASN A 565 -11.04 1.61 -37.40
CA ASN A 565 -12.45 1.79 -37.12
C ASN A 565 -13.18 0.45 -36.94
N GLU A 566 -12.96 -0.52 -37.82
CA GLU A 566 -13.53 -1.87 -37.70
C GLU A 566 -13.12 -2.55 -36.37
N ALA A 567 -11.86 -2.41 -35.95
CA ALA A 567 -11.40 -2.95 -34.69
C ALA A 567 -12.06 -2.27 -33.47
N VAL A 568 -12.31 -0.96 -33.55
CA VAL A 568 -13.05 -0.21 -32.52
C VAL A 568 -14.53 -0.65 -32.47
N GLU A 569 -15.18 -0.86 -33.61
CA GLU A 569 -16.56 -1.37 -33.66
C GLU A 569 -16.67 -2.77 -33.06
N ASN A 570 -15.73 -3.68 -33.37
CA ASN A 570 -15.72 -5.01 -32.77
C ASN A 570 -15.63 -4.97 -31.24
N LYS A 571 -14.82 -4.06 -30.66
CA LYS A 571 -14.79 -3.86 -29.20
C LYS A 571 -16.08 -3.26 -28.64
N ASN A 572 -16.73 -2.39 -29.42
CA ASN A 572 -18.03 -1.81 -29.04
C ASN A 572 -19.14 -2.89 -29.02
N GLU A 573 -19.08 -3.86 -29.93
CA GLU A 573 -19.96 -5.04 -29.91
C GLU A 573 -19.69 -5.93 -28.70
N ASP A 574 -18.42 -6.22 -28.39
CA ASP A 574 -18.05 -6.99 -27.19
C ASP A 574 -18.57 -6.31 -25.89
N LEU A 575 -18.56 -4.97 -25.84
CA LEU A 575 -19.15 -4.19 -24.74
C LEU A 575 -20.68 -4.35 -24.66
N LYS A 576 -21.36 -4.25 -25.81
CA LYS A 576 -22.82 -4.38 -25.89
C LYS A 576 -23.27 -5.76 -25.44
N ASP A 577 -22.56 -6.80 -25.89
CA ASP A 577 -22.80 -8.17 -25.49
C ASP A 577 -22.66 -8.37 -23.97
N LEU A 578 -21.61 -7.80 -23.36
CA LEU A 578 -21.37 -7.91 -21.92
C LEU A 578 -22.43 -7.15 -21.10
N LYS A 579 -22.85 -5.97 -21.56
CA LYS A 579 -23.96 -5.21 -20.95
C LYS A 579 -25.25 -6.03 -20.98
N GLU A 580 -25.59 -6.61 -22.13
CA GLU A 580 -26.79 -7.44 -22.28
C GLU A 580 -26.73 -8.70 -21.39
N GLU A 581 -25.58 -9.38 -21.31
CA GLU A 581 -25.38 -10.53 -20.42
C GLU A 581 -25.62 -10.14 -18.96
N ASN A 582 -25.03 -9.03 -18.49
CA ASN A 582 -25.19 -8.55 -17.13
C ASN A 582 -26.64 -8.14 -16.81
N ASP A 583 -27.29 -7.41 -17.72
CA ASP A 583 -28.66 -6.93 -17.53
C ASP A 583 -29.68 -8.08 -17.49
N LEU A 584 -29.56 -9.07 -18.40
CA LEU A 584 -30.40 -10.27 -18.38
C LEU A 584 -30.15 -11.11 -17.13
N SER A 585 -28.89 -11.23 -16.74
CA SER A 585 -28.53 -11.95 -15.53
C SER A 585 -29.16 -11.29 -14.30
N GLU A 586 -29.17 -9.96 -14.19
CA GLU A 586 -29.81 -9.24 -13.08
C GLU A 586 -31.33 -9.44 -13.02
N GLN A 587 -31.96 -9.72 -14.16
CA GLN A 587 -33.36 -10.10 -14.24
C GLN A 587 -33.60 -11.60 -13.91
N GLY A 588 -32.55 -12.34 -13.53
CA GLY A 588 -32.61 -13.78 -13.24
C GLY A 588 -32.66 -14.66 -14.50
N ILE A 589 -32.38 -14.11 -15.67
CA ILE A 589 -32.43 -14.82 -16.96
C ILE A 589 -31.02 -15.24 -17.34
N TYR A 590 -30.77 -16.55 -17.39
CA TYR A 590 -29.48 -17.10 -17.78
C TYR A 590 -29.29 -17.05 -19.30
N LYS A 591 -28.20 -16.43 -19.76
CA LYS A 591 -27.73 -16.45 -21.16
C LYS A 591 -26.35 -17.11 -21.19
N GLU A 592 -26.14 -18.03 -22.12
CA GLU A 592 -24.88 -18.77 -22.22
C GLU A 592 -23.70 -17.80 -22.53
N PRO A 593 -22.59 -17.84 -21.76
CA PRO A 593 -21.45 -16.96 -22.00
C PRO A 593 -20.83 -17.22 -23.37
N LYS A 594 -20.62 -16.16 -24.17
CA LYS A 594 -19.90 -16.30 -25.45
C LYS A 594 -18.43 -16.71 -25.19
N PRO A 595 -17.82 -17.50 -26.09
CA PRO A 595 -16.42 -17.91 -25.95
C PRO A 595 -15.47 -16.71 -25.80
N PHE A 596 -14.59 -16.76 -24.80
CA PHE A 596 -13.60 -15.70 -24.57
C PHE A 596 -12.61 -15.61 -25.73
N LYS A 597 -12.62 -14.47 -26.44
CA LYS A 597 -11.52 -14.09 -27.34
C LYS A 597 -10.31 -13.68 -26.49
N SER A 598 -9.10 -14.01 -26.94
CA SER A 598 -7.87 -13.61 -26.23
C SER A 598 -7.72 -12.09 -26.23
N VAL A 599 -8.04 -11.47 -25.09
CA VAL A 599 -7.97 -10.01 -24.87
C VAL A 599 -6.54 -9.50 -25.12
N THR A 600 -5.53 -10.28 -24.75
CA THR A 600 -4.11 -9.96 -24.96
C THR A 600 -3.76 -9.89 -26.44
N ALA A 601 -4.25 -10.83 -27.26
CA ALA A 601 -3.98 -10.85 -28.69
C ALA A 601 -4.68 -9.69 -29.42
N GLN A 602 -5.94 -9.41 -29.05
CA GLN A 602 -6.71 -8.30 -29.62
C GLN A 602 -6.09 -6.94 -29.27
N ASN A 603 -5.71 -6.72 -27.99
CA ASN A 603 -5.06 -5.48 -27.58
C ASN A 603 -3.71 -5.29 -28.28
N ARG A 604 -2.92 -6.36 -28.46
CA ARG A 604 -1.66 -6.28 -29.21
C ARG A 604 -1.89 -5.89 -30.68
N ALA A 605 -2.88 -6.50 -31.34
CA ALA A 605 -3.21 -6.17 -32.73
C ALA A 605 -3.69 -4.72 -32.88
N LEU A 606 -4.45 -4.22 -31.90
CA LEU A 606 -4.96 -2.85 -31.88
C LEU A 606 -3.85 -1.81 -31.66
N GLU A 607 -2.92 -2.07 -30.75
CA GLU A 607 -1.75 -1.20 -30.54
C GLU A 607 -0.82 -1.21 -31.76
N ALA A 608 -0.59 -2.37 -32.37
CA ALA A 608 0.16 -2.44 -33.63
C ALA A 608 -0.48 -1.59 -34.73
N LEU A 609 -1.81 -1.65 -34.86
CA LEU A 609 -2.56 -0.89 -35.87
C LEU A 609 -2.51 0.63 -35.62
N LYS A 610 -2.55 1.08 -34.35
CA LYS A 610 -2.34 2.51 -34.00
C LYS A 610 -0.96 2.99 -34.46
N VAL A 611 0.07 2.19 -34.22
CA VAL A 611 1.45 2.49 -34.63
C VAL A 611 1.59 2.50 -36.15
N GLU A 612 0.96 1.57 -36.86
CA GLU A 612 0.93 1.56 -38.33
C GLU A 612 0.27 2.83 -38.90
N VAL A 613 -0.86 3.27 -38.33
CA VAL A 613 -1.52 4.53 -38.71
C VAL A 613 -0.60 5.73 -38.45
N ASP A 614 0.08 5.78 -37.30
CA ASP A 614 1.04 6.85 -36.98
C ASP A 614 2.21 6.92 -37.95
N ASN A 615 2.76 5.77 -38.31
CA ASN A 615 3.83 5.69 -39.28
C ASN A 615 3.37 6.17 -40.66
N ALA A 616 2.16 5.79 -41.10
CA ALA A 616 1.59 6.25 -42.36
C ALA A 616 1.30 7.76 -42.36
N ILE A 617 0.76 8.31 -41.27
CA ILE A 617 0.58 9.76 -41.08
C ILE A 617 1.93 10.46 -41.17
N SER A 618 2.95 9.99 -40.44
CA SER A 618 4.29 10.58 -40.43
C SER A 618 4.96 10.55 -41.80
N GLU A 619 4.85 9.43 -42.53
CA GLU A 619 5.37 9.27 -43.89
C GLU A 619 4.72 10.27 -44.86
N ARG A 620 3.39 10.39 -44.84
CA ARG A 620 2.67 11.35 -45.69
C ARG A 620 3.00 12.80 -45.33
N SER A 621 3.09 13.14 -44.04
CA SER A 621 3.48 14.47 -43.59
C SER A 621 4.88 14.85 -44.08
N LYS A 622 5.86 13.93 -44.05
CA LYS A 622 7.20 14.16 -44.60
C LYS A 622 7.18 14.42 -46.11
N ASN A 623 6.36 13.68 -46.87
CA ASN A 623 6.22 13.91 -48.30
C ASN A 623 5.62 15.31 -48.58
N ILE A 624 4.62 15.74 -47.80
CA ILE A 624 4.03 17.08 -47.92
C ILE A 624 5.07 18.16 -47.57
N GLU A 625 5.84 17.99 -46.50
CA GLU A 625 6.90 18.94 -46.11
C GLU A 625 8.00 19.06 -47.17
N GLU A 626 8.44 17.94 -47.75
CA GLU A 626 9.44 17.97 -48.82
C GLU A 626 8.86 18.60 -50.11
N LEU A 627 7.58 18.35 -50.42
CA LEU A 627 6.89 19.03 -51.53
C LEU A 627 6.87 20.55 -51.32
N GLU A 628 6.54 21.02 -50.12
CA GLU A 628 6.56 22.45 -49.77
C GLU A 628 7.94 23.06 -49.90
N LYS A 629 8.97 22.32 -49.47
CA LYS A 629 10.36 22.77 -49.58
C LYS A 629 10.79 22.92 -51.04
N GLN A 630 10.44 21.98 -51.90
CA GLN A 630 10.73 22.05 -53.34
C GLN A 630 9.94 23.19 -54.01
N TYR A 631 8.67 23.38 -53.63
CA TYR A 631 7.85 24.51 -54.08
C TYR A 631 8.47 25.86 -53.69
N ASN A 632 8.89 26.01 -52.44
CA ASN A 632 9.57 27.21 -51.96
C ASN A 632 10.94 27.44 -52.64
N ASN A 633 11.65 26.38 -53.01
CA ASN A 633 12.87 26.47 -53.80
C ASN A 633 12.58 26.99 -55.22
N ARG A 634 11.53 26.47 -55.87
CA ARG A 634 11.09 26.94 -57.19
C ARG A 634 10.69 28.41 -57.18
N LEU A 635 9.96 28.88 -56.16
CA LEU A 635 9.60 30.30 -55.99
C LEU A 635 10.79 31.26 -55.90
N LYS A 636 11.97 30.76 -55.50
CA LYS A 636 13.20 31.55 -55.44
C LYS A 636 13.95 31.61 -56.78
N ASN A 637 13.80 30.57 -57.60
CA ASN A 637 14.63 30.36 -58.79
C ASN A 637 13.91 30.68 -60.10
N VAL A 638 12.58 30.78 -60.11
CA VAL A 638 11.78 31.10 -61.31
C VAL A 638 11.48 32.60 -61.37
N SER A 639 11.58 33.17 -62.57
CA SER A 639 11.38 34.60 -62.85
C SER A 639 9.92 35.05 -62.70
N ASP A 640 8.95 34.23 -63.12
CA ASP A 640 7.52 34.45 -62.86
C ASP A 640 7.03 33.57 -61.71
N LYS A 641 6.74 34.21 -60.57
CA LYS A 641 6.30 33.52 -59.35
C LYS A 641 4.83 33.06 -59.41
N ASN A 642 4.04 33.60 -60.33
CA ASN A 642 2.62 33.30 -60.49
C ASN A 642 2.34 32.49 -61.76
N ASP A 643 3.32 31.72 -62.23
CA ASP A 643 3.11 30.82 -63.36
C ASP A 643 2.12 29.68 -63.01
N ALA A 644 1.48 29.12 -64.04
CA ALA A 644 0.47 28.07 -63.88
C ALA A 644 0.95 26.86 -63.06
N THR A 645 2.25 26.55 -63.10
CA THR A 645 2.88 25.49 -62.31
C THR A 645 2.89 25.81 -60.81
N ASN A 646 3.26 27.03 -60.43
CA ASN A 646 3.22 27.44 -59.02
C ASN A 646 1.80 27.53 -58.47
N GLU A 647 0.82 27.98 -59.27
CA GLU A 647 -0.59 27.98 -58.87
C GLU A 647 -1.10 26.56 -58.63
N TYR A 648 -0.78 25.63 -59.53
CA TYR A 648 -1.14 24.21 -59.39
C TYR A 648 -0.58 23.61 -58.10
N TYR A 649 0.73 23.72 -57.85
CA TYR A 649 1.34 23.11 -56.66
C TYR A 649 0.92 23.80 -55.36
N ARG A 650 0.63 25.10 -55.37
CA ARG A 650 0.05 25.78 -54.21
C ARG A 650 -1.30 25.18 -53.81
N ASN A 651 -2.18 24.95 -54.79
CA ASN A 651 -3.48 24.33 -54.54
C ASN A 651 -3.33 22.87 -54.10
N ALA A 652 -2.46 22.10 -54.76
CA ALA A 652 -2.21 20.71 -54.41
C ALA A 652 -1.63 20.56 -52.98
N ILE A 653 -0.69 21.41 -52.58
CA ILE A 653 -0.14 21.42 -51.21
C ILE A 653 -1.25 21.72 -50.19
N LYS A 654 -2.11 22.71 -50.48
CA LYS A 654 -3.22 23.07 -49.61
C LYS A 654 -4.18 21.90 -49.43
N GLU A 655 -4.61 21.28 -50.53
CA GLU A 655 -5.50 20.12 -50.51
C GLU A 655 -4.89 18.95 -49.73
N LEU A 656 -3.62 18.62 -49.98
CA LEU A 656 -2.92 17.55 -49.26
C LEU A 656 -2.83 17.83 -47.75
N LYS A 657 -2.65 19.09 -47.34
CA LYS A 657 -2.64 19.48 -45.92
C LYS A 657 -4.01 19.36 -45.27
N ASP A 658 -5.05 19.86 -45.92
CA ASP A 658 -6.41 19.81 -45.42
C ASP A 658 -6.86 18.34 -45.23
N GLU A 659 -6.57 17.48 -46.21
CA GLU A 659 -6.84 16.04 -46.12
C GLU A 659 -6.03 15.33 -45.03
N GLN A 660 -4.77 15.71 -44.85
CA GLN A 660 -3.92 15.15 -43.81
C GLN A 660 -4.44 15.51 -42.43
N GLU A 661 -4.91 16.75 -42.24
CA GLU A 661 -5.52 17.19 -40.99
C GLU A 661 -6.82 16.42 -40.69
N LEU A 662 -7.68 16.18 -41.70
CA LEU A 662 -8.87 15.34 -41.55
C LEU A 662 -8.53 13.92 -41.08
N SER A 663 -7.46 13.33 -41.62
CA SER A 663 -7.02 11.98 -41.25
C SER A 663 -6.48 11.94 -39.81
N ILE A 664 -5.74 12.97 -39.39
CA ILE A 664 -5.26 13.11 -37.99
C ILE A 664 -6.44 13.26 -37.02
N ARG A 665 -7.44 14.08 -37.37
CA ARG A 665 -8.66 14.25 -36.56
C ARG A 665 -9.46 12.95 -36.47
N SER A 666 -9.58 12.22 -37.58
CA SER A 666 -10.28 10.92 -37.62
C SER A 666 -9.59 9.90 -36.70
N LYS A 667 -8.26 9.80 -36.75
CA LYS A 667 -7.49 8.97 -35.82
C LYS A 667 -7.75 9.37 -34.36
N ALA A 668 -7.65 10.66 -34.04
CA ALA A 668 -7.86 11.14 -32.67
C ALA A 668 -9.27 10.80 -32.15
N SER A 669 -10.29 10.92 -33.00
CA SER A 669 -11.67 10.52 -32.67
C SER A 669 -11.79 9.02 -32.40
N LEU A 670 -11.15 8.17 -33.21
CA LEU A 670 -11.18 6.72 -33.03
C LEU A 670 -10.47 6.28 -31.74
N VAL A 671 -9.32 6.88 -31.43
CA VAL A 671 -8.58 6.61 -30.20
C VAL A 671 -9.38 7.03 -28.97
N SER A 672 -9.98 8.22 -28.98
CA SER A 672 -10.82 8.67 -27.86
C SER A 672 -12.06 7.80 -27.66
N ARG A 673 -12.70 7.36 -28.76
CA ARG A 673 -13.83 6.43 -28.69
C ARG A 673 -13.41 5.08 -28.09
N LEU A 674 -12.24 4.58 -28.46
CA LEU A 674 -11.70 3.34 -27.94
C LEU A 674 -11.43 3.40 -26.43
N GLU A 675 -10.81 4.48 -25.94
CA GLU A 675 -10.57 4.70 -24.51
C GLU A 675 -11.87 4.66 -23.69
N LYS A 676 -12.93 5.28 -24.23
CA LYS A 676 -14.25 5.23 -23.59
C LYS A 676 -14.83 3.81 -23.54
N ILE A 677 -14.71 3.04 -24.62
CA ILE A 677 -15.18 1.65 -24.67
C ILE A 677 -14.42 0.78 -23.66
N ASP A 678 -13.11 0.98 -23.52
CA ASP A 678 -12.29 0.21 -22.57
C ASP A 678 -12.68 0.48 -21.11
N LEU A 679 -12.97 1.74 -20.75
CA LEU A 679 -13.48 2.10 -19.43
C LEU A 679 -14.85 1.45 -19.14
N ASP A 680 -15.76 1.50 -20.11
CA ASP A 680 -17.08 0.89 -19.99
C ASP A 680 -16.99 -0.65 -19.86
N LEU A 681 -16.06 -1.29 -20.59
CA LEU A 681 -15.81 -2.74 -20.48
C LEU A 681 -15.30 -3.14 -19.09
N GLU A 682 -14.40 -2.34 -18.52
CA GLU A 682 -13.88 -2.58 -17.17
C GLU A 682 -14.98 -2.47 -16.12
N PHE A 683 -15.85 -1.46 -16.25
CA PHE A 683 -17.01 -1.30 -15.38
C PHE A 683 -17.93 -2.54 -15.38
N GLU A 684 -18.30 -3.02 -16.58
CA GLU A 684 -19.20 -4.18 -16.70
C GLU A 684 -18.55 -5.50 -16.26
N ARG A 685 -17.23 -5.66 -16.45
CA ARG A 685 -16.48 -6.81 -15.90
C ARG A 685 -16.51 -6.82 -14.37
N ASN A 686 -16.31 -5.66 -13.75
CA ASN A 686 -16.35 -5.54 -12.30
C ASN A 686 -17.74 -5.84 -11.72
N ARG A 687 -18.82 -5.46 -12.43
CA ARG A 687 -20.20 -5.80 -12.08
C ARG A 687 -20.41 -7.33 -12.07
N ARG A 688 -19.90 -8.04 -13.09
CA ARG A 688 -19.95 -9.51 -13.16
C ARG A 688 -19.18 -10.20 -12.03
N ILE A 689 -17.97 -9.73 -11.72
CA ILE A 689 -17.12 -10.32 -10.66
C ILE A 689 -17.78 -10.20 -9.29
N LYS A 690 -18.32 -9.02 -8.97
CA LYS A 690 -19.00 -8.79 -7.68
C LYS A 690 -20.18 -9.75 -7.46
N ARG A 691 -20.91 -10.06 -8.52
CA ARG A 691 -22.02 -11.03 -8.46
C ARG A 691 -21.53 -12.46 -8.26
N ALA A 692 -20.54 -12.90 -9.05
CA ALA A 692 -20.02 -14.27 -8.96
C ALA A 692 -19.46 -14.58 -7.57
N LEU A 693 -18.93 -13.58 -6.85
CA LEU A 693 -18.50 -13.72 -5.46
C LEU A 693 -19.69 -13.89 -4.49
N TYR A 694 -20.81 -13.21 -4.73
CA TYR A 694 -22.01 -13.30 -3.90
C TYR A 694 -22.75 -14.64 -4.07
N ASP A 695 -22.89 -15.11 -5.32
CA ASP A 695 -23.61 -16.36 -5.63
C ASP A 695 -22.85 -17.62 -5.12
N ASN A 696 -21.52 -17.58 -5.00
CA ASN A 696 -20.70 -18.72 -4.55
C ASN A 696 -20.79 -18.97 -3.02
N GLU A 697 -21.08 -17.93 -2.22
CA GLU A 697 -21.12 -18.05 -0.76
C GLU A 697 -22.36 -18.82 -0.27
N GLU A 698 -23.53 -18.53 -0.84
CA GLU A 698 -24.79 -19.16 -0.43
C GLU A 698 -24.82 -20.65 -0.81
N ASP A 699 -24.43 -20.97 -2.06
CA ASP A 699 -24.32 -22.35 -2.56
C ASP A 699 -23.33 -23.20 -1.72
N ARG A 700 -22.25 -22.57 -1.23
CA ARG A 700 -21.27 -23.24 -0.37
C ARG A 700 -21.85 -23.53 1.00
N TYR A 701 -22.53 -22.55 1.61
CA TYR A 701 -23.17 -22.73 2.91
C TYR A 701 -24.18 -23.89 2.88
N GLU A 702 -25.03 -23.96 1.86
CA GLU A 702 -26.00 -25.07 1.72
C GLU A 702 -25.31 -26.43 1.63
N LYS A 703 -24.28 -26.56 0.78
CA LYS A 703 -23.49 -27.80 0.64
C LYS A 703 -22.84 -28.21 1.97
N ASP A 704 -22.23 -27.27 2.66
CA ASP A 704 -21.57 -27.50 3.94
C ASP A 704 -22.53 -27.99 5.03
N ARG A 705 -23.76 -27.43 5.07
CA ARG A 705 -24.79 -27.89 6.01
C ARG A 705 -25.28 -29.30 5.69
N VAL A 706 -25.45 -29.62 4.42
CA VAL A 706 -25.83 -30.97 3.98
C VAL A 706 -24.75 -31.98 4.39
N THR A 707 -23.48 -31.69 4.11
CA THR A 707 -22.35 -32.57 4.45
C THR A 707 -22.21 -32.76 5.96
N LEU A 708 -22.29 -31.70 6.77
CA LEU A 708 -22.24 -31.80 8.23
C LEU A 708 -23.35 -32.70 8.78
N ASN A 709 -24.57 -32.56 8.26
CA ASN A 709 -25.70 -33.39 8.67
C ASN A 709 -25.51 -34.85 8.27
N GLN A 710 -24.95 -35.13 7.09
CA GLN A 710 -24.60 -36.48 6.67
C GLN A 710 -23.57 -37.10 7.62
N ILE A 711 -22.48 -36.39 7.93
CA ILE A 711 -21.43 -36.86 8.85
C ILE A 711 -22.00 -37.18 10.24
N LYS A 712 -22.88 -36.31 10.77
CA LYS A 712 -23.55 -36.52 12.06
C LYS A 712 -24.48 -37.73 12.07
N GLN A 713 -25.07 -38.08 10.93
CA GLN A 713 -25.96 -39.25 10.80
C GLN A 713 -25.20 -40.55 10.52
N SER A 714 -24.11 -40.49 9.77
CA SER A 714 -23.33 -41.67 9.36
C SER A 714 -22.30 -42.12 10.40
N THR A 715 -21.91 -41.25 11.34
CA THR A 715 -20.86 -41.54 12.31
C THR A 715 -21.44 -42.01 13.65
N GLU A 716 -21.10 -43.22 14.08
CA GLU A 716 -21.52 -43.73 15.39
C GLU A 716 -20.78 -43.00 16.53
N ILE A 717 -21.55 -42.44 17.46
CA ILE A 717 -21.02 -41.60 18.54
C ILE A 717 -20.23 -42.45 19.53
N GLY A 718 -18.95 -42.11 19.71
CA GLY A 718 -18.10 -42.80 20.69
C GLY A 718 -17.63 -44.20 20.26
N ALA A 719 -17.68 -44.52 18.96
CA ALA A 719 -17.20 -45.78 18.40
C ALA A 719 -15.68 -45.97 18.52
N ASN A 720 -14.89 -44.89 18.57
CA ASN A 720 -13.44 -44.94 18.68
C ASN A 720 -12.92 -44.06 19.82
N ARG A 721 -12.95 -44.62 21.04
CA ARG A 721 -12.49 -43.94 22.27
C ARG A 721 -10.98 -44.05 22.53
N LEU A 722 -10.24 -44.71 21.64
CA LEU A 722 -8.79 -44.96 21.78
C LEU A 722 -7.93 -43.97 20.96
N LEU A 723 -8.57 -43.00 20.29
CA LEU A 723 -7.85 -41.95 19.56
C LEU A 723 -7.00 -41.10 20.52
N ASN A 724 -5.80 -40.76 20.11
CA ASN A 724 -4.86 -39.91 20.82
C ASN A 724 -4.69 -38.58 20.08
N GLU A 725 -4.02 -37.61 20.70
CA GLU A 725 -3.82 -36.27 20.12
C GLU A 725 -3.22 -36.30 18.71
N ARG A 726 -2.28 -37.22 18.46
CA ARG A 726 -1.60 -37.37 17.16
C ARG A 726 -2.50 -37.85 16.03
N ASP A 727 -3.68 -38.38 16.36
CA ASP A 727 -4.64 -38.87 15.36
C ASP A 727 -5.52 -37.75 14.78
N PHE A 728 -5.43 -36.54 15.36
CA PHE A 728 -6.18 -35.35 14.94
C PHE A 728 -5.26 -34.39 14.16
N ASP A 729 -5.65 -34.05 12.93
CA ASP A 729 -5.09 -32.90 12.21
C ASP A 729 -5.86 -31.66 12.66
N PHE A 730 -5.23 -30.78 13.44
CA PHE A 730 -5.88 -29.53 13.90
C PHE A 730 -5.82 -28.40 12.86
N GLY A 731 -5.17 -28.66 11.73
CA GLY A 731 -4.92 -27.71 10.67
C GLY A 731 -3.87 -26.67 11.07
N GLU A 732 -4.18 -25.40 10.85
CA GLU A 732 -3.23 -24.30 11.05
C GLU A 732 -2.87 -24.11 12.53
N GLU A 733 -1.60 -23.84 12.82
CA GLU A 733 -1.15 -23.58 14.19
C GLU A 733 -1.69 -22.24 14.69
N ARG A 734 -2.33 -22.26 15.86
CA ARG A 734 -2.96 -21.10 16.48
C ARG A 734 -2.25 -20.74 17.77
N ILE A 735 -2.14 -19.44 18.05
CA ILE A 735 -1.65 -18.93 19.33
C ILE A 735 -2.78 -19.07 20.35
N LEU A 736 -2.68 -20.06 21.23
CA LEU A 736 -3.73 -20.42 22.20
C LEU A 736 -4.11 -19.28 23.16
N ASP A 737 -3.21 -18.33 23.38
CA ASP A 737 -3.39 -17.21 24.31
C ASP A 737 -4.04 -15.95 23.70
N ASN A 738 -4.25 -15.90 22.38
CA ASN A 738 -4.85 -14.73 21.72
C ASN A 738 -6.25 -15.03 21.15
N ILE A 739 -7.15 -14.05 21.23
CA ILE A 739 -8.50 -14.16 20.67
C ILE A 739 -8.48 -13.65 19.24
N GLN A 740 -8.77 -14.52 18.28
CA GLN A 740 -8.90 -14.13 16.88
C GLN A 740 -10.26 -13.45 16.66
N ILE A 741 -10.29 -12.29 15.99
CA ILE A 741 -11.54 -11.61 15.63
C ILE A 741 -11.81 -11.87 14.15
N VAL A 742 -13.00 -12.39 13.84
CA VAL A 742 -13.49 -12.59 12.47
C VAL A 742 -14.72 -11.71 12.29
N LYS A 743 -14.77 -10.98 11.17
CA LYS A 743 -15.83 -10.00 10.89
C LYS A 743 -16.69 -10.42 9.72
N ASP A 744 -17.94 -9.98 9.75
CA ASP A 744 -18.88 -10.08 8.62
C ASP A 744 -19.12 -11.52 8.14
N VAL A 745 -19.04 -12.51 9.05
CA VAL A 745 -19.30 -13.91 8.72
C VAL A 745 -20.81 -14.11 8.54
N LYS A 746 -21.26 -14.33 7.31
CA LYS A 746 -22.67 -14.62 7.04
C LYS A 746 -23.09 -15.95 7.66
N HIS A 747 -24.37 -16.04 8.02
CA HIS A 747 -24.99 -17.23 8.64
C HIS A 747 -24.39 -17.65 9.99
N VAL A 748 -23.64 -16.75 10.66
CA VAL A 748 -23.10 -16.96 12.00
C VAL A 748 -23.43 -15.76 12.88
N ASP A 749 -23.82 -16.05 14.13
CA ASP A 749 -24.16 -15.02 15.09
C ASP A 749 -22.92 -14.44 15.77
N GLU A 750 -23.01 -13.18 16.21
CA GLU A 750 -21.99 -12.55 17.06
C GLU A 750 -21.84 -13.32 18.39
N GLY A 751 -20.59 -13.46 18.85
CA GLY A 751 -20.26 -14.17 20.08
C GLY A 751 -18.81 -14.68 20.12
N TYR A 752 -18.50 -15.44 21.16
CA TYR A 752 -17.20 -16.08 21.37
C TYR A 752 -17.32 -17.59 21.12
N TYR A 753 -16.55 -18.12 20.18
CA TYR A 753 -16.58 -19.52 19.77
C TYR A 753 -15.30 -20.20 20.23
N VAL A 754 -15.44 -21.37 20.88
CA VAL A 754 -14.28 -22.21 21.22
C VAL A 754 -14.02 -23.15 20.04
N VAL A 755 -12.98 -22.81 19.28
CA VAL A 755 -12.63 -23.47 18.02
C VAL A 755 -11.61 -24.57 18.27
N LEU A 756 -11.98 -25.80 17.88
CA LEU A 756 -11.20 -27.02 18.00
C LEU A 756 -10.11 -27.13 16.94
N ALA A 757 -10.40 -26.80 15.68
CA ALA A 757 -9.48 -26.89 14.56
C ALA A 757 -9.83 -25.87 13.46
N VAL A 758 -8.84 -25.52 12.64
CA VAL A 758 -9.01 -24.61 11.51
C VAL A 758 -8.41 -25.23 10.25
N HIS A 759 -9.26 -25.49 9.26
CA HIS A 759 -8.83 -26.12 8.00
C HIS A 759 -9.15 -25.23 6.81
N ASN A 760 -8.31 -25.26 5.78
CA ASN A 760 -8.59 -24.68 4.47
C ASN A 760 -9.09 -25.74 3.46
N ASP A 761 -9.10 -27.01 3.86
CA ASP A 761 -9.43 -28.16 3.03
C ASP A 761 -10.69 -28.86 3.55
N VAL A 762 -11.60 -29.20 2.62
CA VAL A 762 -12.92 -29.78 2.90
C VAL A 762 -12.79 -31.22 3.41
N ASP A 763 -11.90 -32.02 2.82
CA ASP A 763 -11.72 -33.42 3.18
C ASP A 763 -11.11 -33.53 4.59
N LYS A 764 -10.14 -32.66 4.90
CA LYS A 764 -9.54 -32.60 6.25
C LYS A 764 -10.53 -32.14 7.32
N ARG A 765 -11.36 -31.16 6.99
CA ARG A 765 -12.46 -30.71 7.87
C ARG A 765 -13.40 -31.88 8.17
N ASP A 766 -13.81 -32.62 7.14
CA ASP A 766 -14.77 -33.73 7.26
C ASP A 766 -14.18 -34.92 8.03
N GLU A 767 -12.90 -35.22 7.82
CA GLU A 767 -12.16 -36.21 8.59
C GLU A 767 -12.07 -35.82 10.07
N PHE A 768 -11.75 -34.55 10.37
CA PHE A 768 -11.69 -34.05 11.74
C PHE A 768 -13.06 -34.15 12.44
N LEU A 769 -14.13 -33.68 11.77
CA LEU A 769 -15.51 -33.78 12.29
C LEU A 769 -15.89 -35.23 12.60
N THR A 770 -15.61 -36.15 11.69
CA THR A 770 -15.89 -37.59 11.85
C THR A 770 -15.13 -38.16 13.06
N LYS A 771 -13.84 -37.85 13.20
CA LYS A 771 -13.02 -38.32 14.32
C LYS A 771 -13.54 -37.79 15.66
N VAL A 772 -13.90 -36.50 15.74
CA VAL A 772 -14.42 -35.91 16.99
C VAL A 772 -15.76 -36.51 17.41
N ILE A 773 -16.66 -36.77 16.45
CA ILE A 773 -17.94 -37.45 16.72
C ILE A 773 -17.68 -38.90 17.18
N SER A 774 -16.79 -39.63 16.51
CA SER A 774 -16.40 -40.99 16.89
C SER A 774 -15.69 -41.07 18.25
N ALA A 775 -15.03 -39.98 18.67
CA ALA A 775 -14.43 -39.84 20.00
C ALA A 775 -15.45 -39.43 21.09
N GLY A 776 -16.71 -39.21 20.72
CA GLY A 776 -17.83 -38.99 21.64
C GLY A 776 -18.25 -37.54 21.85
N GLN A 777 -17.96 -36.63 20.92
CA GLN A 777 -18.48 -35.26 20.93
C GLN A 777 -19.39 -34.99 19.71
N PRO A 778 -20.71 -35.17 19.83
CA PRO A 778 -21.64 -34.95 18.71
C PRO A 778 -22.02 -33.49 18.48
N LYS A 779 -21.78 -32.60 19.46
CA LYS A 779 -22.15 -31.18 19.39
C LYS A 779 -21.14 -30.32 18.61
N ILE A 780 -20.63 -30.82 17.50
CA ILE A 780 -19.64 -30.11 16.69
C ILE A 780 -20.29 -29.39 15.51
N ASP A 781 -19.78 -28.22 15.16
CA ASP A 781 -20.22 -27.40 14.03
C ASP A 781 -19.02 -26.66 13.43
N PHE A 782 -19.22 -25.96 12.33
CA PHE A 782 -18.20 -25.10 11.74
C PHE A 782 -18.81 -23.93 10.99
N PHE A 783 -18.01 -22.89 10.73
CA PHE A 783 -18.33 -21.84 9.77
C PHE A 783 -17.17 -21.60 8.82
N TYR A 784 -17.46 -21.06 7.64
CA TYR A 784 -16.46 -20.67 6.66
C TYR A 784 -16.32 -19.15 6.65
N ASP A 785 -15.10 -18.65 6.80
CA ASP A 785 -14.78 -17.24 6.59
C ASP A 785 -14.21 -17.06 5.18
N ILE A 786 -14.88 -16.24 4.36
CA ILE A 786 -14.43 -15.94 3.00
C ILE A 786 -13.09 -15.21 3.01
N ASN A 787 -12.90 -14.28 3.94
CA ASN A 787 -11.74 -13.40 3.96
C ASN A 787 -10.46 -14.19 4.20
N SER A 788 -10.48 -15.13 5.15
CA SER A 788 -9.35 -16.03 5.41
C SER A 788 -9.36 -17.32 4.59
N SER A 789 -10.47 -17.62 3.89
CA SER A 789 -10.71 -18.87 3.18
C SER A 789 -10.54 -20.13 4.05
N LYS A 790 -11.07 -20.09 5.28
CA LYS A 790 -10.88 -21.13 6.29
C LYS A 790 -12.18 -21.57 6.95
N TYR A 791 -12.25 -22.85 7.28
CA TYR A 791 -13.26 -23.49 8.11
C TYR A 791 -12.84 -23.45 9.58
N PHE A 792 -13.64 -22.82 10.42
CA PHE A 792 -13.47 -22.79 11.86
C PHE A 792 -14.39 -23.81 12.50
N ILE A 793 -13.84 -24.90 13.03
CA ILE A 793 -14.60 -25.99 13.66
C ILE A 793 -14.74 -25.71 15.14
N TYR A 794 -15.96 -25.67 15.67
CA TYR A 794 -16.26 -25.35 17.07
C TYR A 794 -17.34 -26.27 17.63
N TYR A 795 -17.55 -26.29 18.95
CA TYR A 795 -18.66 -27.05 19.54
C TYR A 795 -19.59 -26.22 20.42
N GLU A 796 -19.16 -25.04 20.85
CA GLU A 796 -19.97 -24.17 21.71
C GLU A 796 -19.72 -22.69 21.43
N LYS A 797 -20.80 -21.92 21.51
CA LYS A 797 -20.84 -20.46 21.41
C LYS A 797 -21.12 -19.88 22.80
N PHE A 798 -20.39 -18.85 23.17
CA PHE A 798 -20.50 -18.12 24.43
C PHE A 798 -20.82 -16.65 24.19
N GLN A 799 -21.54 -16.04 25.14
CA GLN A 799 -21.92 -14.62 25.06
C GLN A 799 -20.83 -13.72 25.65
N SER A 800 -20.00 -14.27 26.53
CA SER A 800 -18.88 -13.55 27.14
C SER A 800 -17.55 -14.30 27.02
N ILE A 801 -16.47 -13.53 27.01
CA ILE A 801 -15.10 -14.04 27.04
C ILE A 801 -14.82 -14.89 28.30
N ASP A 802 -15.42 -14.53 29.43
CA ASP A 802 -15.21 -15.22 30.71
C ASP A 802 -15.82 -16.62 30.71
N GLU A 803 -16.98 -16.78 30.05
CA GLU A 803 -17.61 -18.10 29.84
C GLU A 803 -16.76 -18.98 28.91
N ALA A 804 -16.28 -18.44 27.79
CA ALA A 804 -15.42 -19.17 26.86
C ALA A 804 -14.09 -19.60 27.52
N ARG A 805 -13.48 -18.74 28.35
CA ARG A 805 -12.27 -19.09 29.11
C ARG A 805 -12.52 -20.17 30.15
N LYS A 806 -13.66 -20.10 30.85
CA LYS A 806 -14.05 -21.16 31.79
C LYS A 806 -14.26 -22.48 31.07
N ALA A 807 -14.87 -22.48 29.88
CA ALA A 807 -15.08 -23.68 29.09
C ALA A 807 -13.76 -24.36 28.71
N ILE A 808 -12.76 -23.60 28.26
CA ILE A 808 -11.41 -24.13 27.99
C ILE A 808 -10.75 -24.70 29.27
N GLN A 809 -10.93 -24.04 30.42
CA GLN A 809 -10.35 -24.48 31.70
C GLN A 809 -11.03 -25.71 32.31
N LEU A 810 -12.32 -25.91 32.04
CA LEU A 810 -13.14 -27.00 32.57
C LEU A 810 -13.02 -28.30 31.76
N ASP A 811 -12.36 -28.27 30.59
CA ASP A 811 -12.39 -29.39 29.68
C ASP A 811 -11.40 -30.52 30.04
N ASN A 812 -11.89 -31.76 29.98
CA ASN A 812 -11.35 -32.95 30.67
C ASN A 812 -10.15 -33.61 29.97
N GLY A 813 -9.26 -32.85 29.34
CA GLY A 813 -8.06 -33.41 28.70
C GLY A 813 -8.36 -34.39 27.55
N LYS A 814 -9.48 -34.21 26.84
CA LYS A 814 -9.80 -35.07 25.69
C LYS A 814 -8.81 -34.80 24.54
N PRO A 815 -8.42 -35.82 23.76
CA PRO A 815 -7.42 -35.70 22.70
C PRO A 815 -7.67 -34.59 21.69
N TYR A 816 -8.92 -34.35 21.31
CA TYR A 816 -9.32 -33.35 20.32
C TYR A 816 -9.42 -31.91 20.88
N ASN A 817 -9.15 -31.71 22.17
CA ASN A 817 -9.20 -30.40 22.84
C ASN A 817 -7.80 -29.79 23.05
N SER A 818 -6.73 -30.46 22.62
CA SER A 818 -5.36 -30.06 22.97
C SER A 818 -4.95 -28.70 22.40
N LYS A 819 -5.55 -28.27 21.28
CA LYS A 819 -5.24 -27.00 20.60
C LYS A 819 -6.43 -26.01 20.55
N MET A 820 -7.33 -26.01 21.54
CA MET A 820 -8.49 -25.11 21.55
C MET A 820 -8.10 -23.61 21.59
N SER A 821 -8.78 -22.80 20.79
CA SER A 821 -8.61 -21.35 20.76
C SER A 821 -9.97 -20.63 20.81
N ILE A 822 -10.00 -19.38 21.25
CA ILE A 822 -11.23 -18.56 21.24
C ILE A 822 -11.23 -17.67 20.00
N VAL A 823 -12.34 -17.68 19.26
CA VAL A 823 -12.60 -16.79 18.13
C VAL A 823 -13.81 -15.90 18.45
N LYS A 824 -13.68 -14.59 18.31
CA LYS A 824 -14.77 -13.62 18.44
C LYS A 824 -15.33 -13.29 17.06
N ILE A 825 -16.64 -13.38 16.89
CA ILE A 825 -17.34 -12.98 15.66
C ILE A 825 -18.05 -11.65 15.89
N GLU A 826 -17.82 -10.70 14.98
CA GLU A 826 -18.46 -9.37 14.93
C GLU A 826 -19.16 -9.19 13.57
N LYS A 827 -20.32 -8.50 13.55
CA LYS A 827 -20.99 -8.08 12.31
C LYS A 827 -20.74 -6.60 12.00
#